data_AF-Q5ZZS6-F1
#
_entry.id   AF-Q5ZZS6-F1
#
_cell.length_a   1.000
_cell.length_b   1.000
_cell.length_c   1.000
_cell.angle_alpha   90.00
_cell.angle_beta   90.00
_cell.angle_gamma   90.00
#
_symmetry.space_group_name_H-M   'P 1'
#
loop_
_entity.id
_entity.type
_entity.pdbx_description
1 polymer ?
#
loop_
_entity_poly.entity_id
_entity_poly.type
_entity_poly.pdbx_seq_one_letter_code
_entity_poly.pdbx_strand_id
1 'polypeptide(L)'
;MLFYLSKRKKIVLSGLTVSVIAAGMSFFANPQFSNFFRFNSQIRYNSKAPSSVAKNDPNDLSFYSPVTNSEFKPLKKQVQKVELIKPPEEKKEEIKPIITITPKKVEPTPPPPTIIPKEKIEAPIISEIPKKTEEKKDYGSLDYSLIEKALDRYKQGLQAEIKKYEESVSRLEAQVQEIERRYREDFDKDWVRGKIPNSPAGRQLWKEAYERHIDLPKYNLNREKQYLQQLKSRPEKTSFSPDELKWLRQGLLPSTESTNVWEYEDESKNPVINRMKKHNQSRTFNTPGYWGLSPYDISNGNFPGWTRTNKSSEFSSEIGSEYTNSIKVYEYSPNDENEEKSKKQPLKLIELDANDNKAFEKFKEIMAKISQKDSKVQALRIKNIGETHSLQNAEEIFKAIPEQIKTLSVFLNNTGATRSLRGLENKKLKELSIYTEKNSLDDDWQINPNALKNVDFISFDYNNQASYGSNQGKIGGSIVFDGLRWEKNDNIDKINEGLKIVFDSKIEQRVFQGAHGGKGGWPTTLDFSETDVNTFKGIKFDELDKSFNDKVRTWKDDPYAEENYTGFRQLKFKKLIIKGQNSGSKRLNFKFSDLNGAQFTERFASGFESPKVVVKVNGQSIYGYPVYISGSPEGDAISQLQKFIEVANGSGNGISQIYVESEEIRNKVGPTIGTAQVLVGKQVAESSNSGLVN
;
A
#
# COMPACT_ATOMS: atom_id res chain seq x y z
N MET A 1 22.21 12.95 46.21
CA MET A 1 23.55 13.57 46.16
C MET A 1 23.35 15.05 45.85
N LEU A 2 23.84 15.96 46.69
CA LEU A 2 23.64 17.41 46.54
C LEU A 2 24.80 18.03 45.75
N PHE A 3 24.51 18.96 44.85
CA PHE A 3 25.53 19.79 44.21
C PHE A 3 25.20 21.28 44.40
N TYR A 4 26.18 22.00 44.96
CA TYR A 4 26.15 23.45 45.13
C TYR A 4 26.39 24.16 43.80
N LEU A 5 25.64 25.24 43.53
CA LEU A 5 25.94 26.20 42.46
C LEU A 5 26.39 27.52 43.08
N SER A 6 27.57 28.01 42.69
CA SER A 6 28.13 29.26 43.20
C SER A 6 27.55 30.49 42.48
N LYS A 7 27.38 31.59 43.23
CA LYS A 7 26.76 32.82 42.72
C LYS A 7 27.76 33.67 41.93
N ARG A 8 27.66 33.70 40.59
CA ARG A 8 27.99 34.88 39.74
C ARG A 8 27.35 34.75 38.35
N LYS A 9 26.79 35.87 37.84
CA LYS A 9 26.17 36.05 36.51
C LYS A 9 24.86 35.27 36.22
N LYS A 10 23.74 35.74 36.78
CA LYS A 10 22.46 35.88 36.04
C LYS A 10 22.41 37.29 35.41
N ILE A 11 21.42 37.56 34.53
CA ILE A 11 21.10 38.87 33.89
C ILE A 11 22.13 39.21 32.77
N VAL A 12 21.79 39.52 31.50
CA VAL A 12 20.54 39.58 30.68
C VAL A 12 20.97 39.63 29.17
N LEU A 13 20.17 39.47 28.10
CA LEU A 13 18.70 39.41 27.89
C LEU A 13 18.22 38.32 26.91
N SER A 14 18.32 38.55 25.59
CA SER A 14 17.57 37.88 24.51
C SER A 14 18.25 37.92 23.14
N GLY A 15 18.00 36.91 22.29
CA GLY A 15 18.17 36.97 20.83
C GLY A 15 19.45 36.33 20.27
N LEU A 16 19.31 35.58 19.17
CA LEU A 16 20.35 35.09 18.23
C LEU A 16 21.71 34.72 18.89
N THR A 17 22.09 33.45 19.06
CA THR A 17 21.97 32.33 18.11
C THR A 17 22.02 30.96 18.83
N VAL A 18 21.39 29.93 18.22
CA VAL A 18 21.65 28.52 18.58
C VAL A 18 22.34 27.86 17.39
N SER A 19 23.67 27.86 17.42
CA SER A 19 24.54 27.18 16.45
C SER A 19 25.88 26.90 17.12
N VAL A 20 26.48 25.75 16.82
CA VAL A 20 27.70 25.23 17.47
C VAL A 20 27.53 24.89 18.97
N ILE A 21 27.07 23.66 19.24
CA ILE A 21 27.72 22.65 20.11
C ILE A 21 26.93 21.33 19.91
N ALA A 22 27.31 20.58 18.87
CA ALA A 22 26.80 19.22 18.58
C ALA A 22 27.79 18.35 17.79
N ALA A 23 28.98 18.87 17.48
CA ALA A 23 30.02 18.19 16.70
C ALA A 23 31.11 17.67 17.64
N GLY A 24 30.94 16.46 18.19
CA GLY A 24 31.96 15.87 19.07
C GLY A 24 31.71 14.46 19.62
N MET A 25 30.45 14.00 19.71
CA MET A 25 30.11 12.73 20.40
C MET A 25 29.35 11.70 19.54
N SER A 26 29.44 11.78 18.22
CA SER A 26 28.67 10.93 17.28
C SER A 26 29.52 9.92 16.49
N PHE A 27 30.61 9.41 17.07
CA PHE A 27 31.52 8.46 16.39
C PHE A 27 31.16 6.97 16.53
N PHE A 28 30.38 6.56 17.54
CA PHE A 28 30.08 5.14 17.80
C PHE A 28 28.63 4.88 18.27
N ALA A 29 27.65 5.41 17.57
CA ALA A 29 26.24 4.98 17.66
C ALA A 29 25.43 5.48 16.45
N ASN A 30 25.47 4.78 15.31
CA ASN A 30 24.61 5.09 14.16
C ASN A 30 23.77 3.88 13.72
N PRO A 31 22.52 3.74 14.18
CA PRO A 31 21.64 2.62 13.82
C PRO A 31 21.07 2.71 12.39
N GLN A 32 21.47 3.69 11.56
CA GLN A 32 21.00 3.80 10.17
C GLN A 32 21.41 2.60 9.30
N PHE A 33 22.53 1.93 9.59
CA PHE A 33 23.08 0.87 8.73
C PHE A 33 22.50 -0.53 8.94
N SER A 34 21.88 -0.85 10.08
CA SER A 34 21.26 -2.17 10.29
C SER A 34 20.00 -2.42 9.44
N ASN A 35 19.46 -1.37 8.82
CA ASN A 35 18.30 -1.45 7.93
C ASN A 35 18.67 -1.61 6.44
N PHE A 36 19.96 -1.56 6.07
CA PHE A 36 20.37 -1.51 4.66
C PHE A 36 20.14 -2.84 3.88
N PHE A 37 19.90 -3.95 4.59
CA PHE A 37 19.59 -5.27 4.00
C PHE A 37 18.12 -5.70 4.18
N ARG A 38 17.17 -4.76 4.32
CA ARG A 38 15.73 -5.05 4.33
C ARG A 38 14.95 -4.17 3.37
N PHE A 39 15.20 -4.35 2.07
CA PHE A 39 14.28 -3.92 1.00
C PHE A 39 13.04 -4.84 0.94
N ASN A 40 12.25 -4.86 2.01
CA ASN A 40 10.81 -5.04 1.84
C ASN A 40 10.22 -3.67 1.45
N SER A 41 9.24 -3.66 0.57
CA SER A 41 8.56 -2.48 0.05
C SER A 41 7.87 -1.69 1.17
N GLN A 42 8.57 -0.69 1.74
CA GLN A 42 7.96 0.25 2.68
C GLN A 42 7.00 1.17 1.93
N ILE A 43 5.76 0.72 1.72
CA ILE A 43 4.65 1.54 1.25
C ILE A 43 4.33 2.55 2.36
N ARG A 44 5.00 3.70 2.32
CA ARG A 44 4.86 4.78 3.31
C ARG A 44 3.63 5.62 2.99
N TYR A 45 2.48 5.21 3.51
CA TYR A 45 1.30 6.06 3.59
C TYR A 45 1.61 7.34 4.36
N ASN A 46 1.78 8.45 3.63
CA ASN A 46 1.98 9.76 4.22
C ASN A 46 0.64 10.30 4.73
N SER A 47 0.42 10.21 6.04
CA SER A 47 -0.78 10.75 6.70
C SER A 47 -0.94 12.27 6.53
N LYS A 48 0.10 13.00 6.12
CA LYS A 48 0.06 14.46 5.92
C LYS A 48 -0.35 14.92 4.52
N ALA A 49 -0.60 14.02 3.57
CA ALA A 49 -0.95 14.39 2.18
C ALA A 49 -2.10 13.54 1.58
N PRO A 50 -3.31 13.50 2.18
CA PRO A 50 -4.47 12.83 1.58
C PRO A 50 -5.08 13.58 0.38
N SER A 51 -4.52 14.73 -0.01
CA SER A 51 -5.25 15.79 -0.72
C SER A 51 -4.65 16.22 -2.06
N SER A 52 -3.48 15.72 -2.44
CA SER A 52 -2.65 16.33 -3.48
C SER A 52 -2.21 15.34 -4.55
N VAL A 53 -2.46 15.68 -5.81
CA VAL A 53 -1.88 14.95 -6.95
C VAL A 53 -0.43 15.42 -7.10
N ALA A 54 0.50 14.59 -6.64
CA ALA A 54 1.92 14.81 -6.89
C ALA A 54 2.33 14.09 -8.18
N LYS A 55 3.06 14.79 -9.04
CA LYS A 55 3.76 14.24 -10.21
C LYS A 55 5.06 13.59 -9.74
N ASN A 56 5.50 12.56 -10.47
CA ASN A 56 6.79 11.96 -10.17
C ASN A 56 7.94 12.95 -10.44
N ASP A 57 8.94 12.95 -9.57
CA ASP A 57 10.24 13.50 -9.91
C ASP A 57 10.87 12.67 -11.04
N PRO A 58 11.49 13.28 -12.07
CA PRO A 58 12.20 12.53 -13.10
C PRO A 58 13.25 11.52 -12.60
N ASN A 59 13.66 11.60 -11.33
CA ASN A 59 14.69 10.78 -10.69
C ASN A 59 14.18 9.88 -9.56
N ASP A 60 12.90 9.96 -9.15
CA ASP A 60 12.33 9.07 -8.13
C ASP A 60 11.70 7.82 -8.77
N LEU A 61 12.42 6.70 -8.72
CA LEU A 61 11.96 5.42 -9.23
C LEU A 61 11.04 4.66 -8.24
N SER A 62 10.75 5.25 -7.08
CA SER A 62 9.94 4.67 -6.00
C SER A 62 8.63 5.41 -5.74
N PHE A 63 8.35 6.48 -6.48
CA PHE A 63 7.21 7.35 -6.28
C PHE A 63 5.86 6.70 -6.66
N TYR A 64 4.91 6.73 -5.72
CA TYR A 64 3.50 6.41 -5.95
C TYR A 64 2.64 7.58 -5.45
N SER A 65 1.86 8.20 -6.33
CA SER A 65 0.90 9.24 -5.96
C SER A 65 -0.29 8.63 -5.21
N PRO A 66 -0.65 9.12 -4.00
CA PRO A 66 -1.74 8.54 -3.21
C PRO A 66 -3.13 8.84 -3.77
N VAL A 67 -3.23 9.66 -4.83
CA VAL A 67 -4.49 10.10 -5.45
C VAL A 67 -4.61 9.66 -6.92
N THR A 68 -3.50 9.26 -7.57
CA THR A 68 -3.48 8.85 -8.98
C THR A 68 -2.57 7.63 -9.20
N ASN A 69 -3.16 6.52 -9.66
CA ASN A 69 -2.43 5.32 -10.09
C ASN A 69 -1.75 5.52 -11.48
N SER A 70 -0.97 6.59 -11.62
CA SER A 70 -0.33 7.01 -12.86
C SER A 70 1.02 6.29 -13.06
N GLU A 71 1.09 5.39 -14.04
CA GLU A 71 2.35 4.72 -14.42
C GLU A 71 3.43 5.71 -14.86
N PHE A 72 4.65 5.54 -14.35
CA PHE A 72 5.81 6.28 -14.83
C PHE A 72 6.27 5.76 -16.20
N LYS A 73 6.12 6.60 -17.23
CA LYS A 73 6.69 6.36 -18.57
C LYS A 73 7.96 7.21 -18.72
N PRO A 74 9.17 6.63 -18.62
CA PRO A 74 10.41 7.40 -18.67
C PRO A 74 10.57 8.10 -20.03
N LEU A 75 11.04 9.35 -19.99
CA LEU A 75 11.47 10.07 -21.19
C LEU A 75 12.58 9.28 -21.89
N LYS A 76 12.37 8.92 -23.16
CA LYS A 76 13.40 8.29 -23.99
C LYS A 76 14.60 9.23 -24.06
N LYS A 77 15.75 8.83 -23.50
CA LYS A 77 17.02 9.55 -23.69
C LYS A 77 17.28 9.70 -25.18
N GLN A 78 17.31 10.94 -25.67
CA GLN A 78 17.93 11.22 -26.96
C GLN A 78 19.43 10.97 -26.81
N VAL A 79 19.91 9.84 -27.34
CA VAL A 79 21.34 9.53 -27.36
C VAL A 79 21.97 10.44 -28.41
N GLN A 80 22.61 11.52 -27.95
CA GLN A 80 23.53 12.27 -28.80
C GLN A 80 24.64 11.32 -29.25
N LYS A 81 24.73 11.12 -30.56
CA LYS A 81 25.66 10.19 -31.18
C LYS A 81 27.03 10.85 -31.24
N VAL A 82 27.84 10.64 -30.20
CA VAL A 82 29.24 11.08 -30.21
C VAL A 82 29.97 10.28 -31.28
N GLU A 83 30.54 10.98 -32.27
CA GLU A 83 31.36 10.35 -33.29
C GLU A 83 32.71 9.94 -32.69
N LEU A 84 32.98 8.64 -32.63
CA LEU A 84 34.32 8.15 -32.30
C LEU A 84 35.24 8.38 -33.50
N ILE A 85 36.24 9.21 -33.31
CA ILE A 85 37.39 9.33 -34.22
C ILE A 85 38.04 7.94 -34.31
N LYS A 86 38.10 7.37 -35.52
CA LYS A 86 38.84 6.13 -35.77
C LYS A 86 40.34 6.40 -35.90
N PRO A 87 41.22 5.59 -35.30
CA PRO A 87 42.62 5.50 -35.70
C PRO A 87 42.75 5.03 -37.16
N PRO A 88 43.82 5.41 -37.88
CA PRO A 88 44.06 4.99 -39.25
C PRO A 88 44.76 3.62 -39.34
N GLU A 89 44.42 2.83 -40.35
CA GLU A 89 45.19 1.67 -40.82
C GLU A 89 45.28 1.69 -42.35
N GLU A 90 46.20 0.88 -42.91
CA GLU A 90 46.88 1.19 -44.18
C GLU A 90 46.20 0.69 -45.48
N LYS A 91 46.71 1.20 -46.61
CA LYS A 91 46.27 0.87 -47.98
C LYS A 91 46.54 -0.59 -48.37
N LYS A 92 45.66 -1.14 -49.20
CA LYS A 92 46.04 -1.86 -50.45
C LYS A 92 45.15 -1.39 -51.61
N GLU A 93 45.65 -1.54 -52.84
CA GLU A 93 45.14 -0.84 -54.03
C GLU A 93 44.22 -1.70 -54.93
N GLU A 94 43.81 -1.17 -56.09
CA GLU A 94 42.67 -1.63 -56.91
C GLU A 94 42.86 -3.01 -57.60
N ILE A 95 41.86 -3.56 -58.29
CA ILE A 95 41.58 -3.30 -59.73
C ILE A 95 40.08 -3.50 -60.06
N LYS A 96 39.56 -2.74 -61.04
CA LYS A 96 38.19 -2.85 -61.61
C LYS A 96 38.17 -3.71 -62.88
N PRO A 97 36.98 -4.10 -63.38
CA PRO A 97 36.55 -3.45 -64.62
C PRO A 97 35.06 -3.01 -64.64
N ILE A 98 34.68 -2.35 -65.74
CA ILE A 98 33.43 -1.59 -65.96
C ILE A 98 32.56 -2.29 -67.01
N ILE A 99 31.22 -2.28 -66.85
CA ILE A 99 30.27 -2.33 -67.98
C ILE A 99 29.13 -1.32 -67.76
N THR A 100 28.70 -0.67 -68.85
CA THR A 100 27.66 0.38 -68.97
C THR A 100 26.39 -0.24 -69.61
N ILE A 101 25.16 0.29 -69.50
CA ILE A 101 24.47 1.30 -70.36
C ILE A 101 23.02 1.50 -69.83
N THR A 102 22.38 2.62 -70.18
CA THR A 102 21.05 3.09 -69.73
C THR A 102 19.89 2.79 -70.77
N PRO A 103 18.81 3.57 -70.96
CA PRO A 103 17.52 3.40 -70.24
C PRO A 103 16.24 3.47 -71.15
N LYS A 104 15.09 3.82 -70.52
CA LYS A 104 13.91 4.59 -71.03
C LYS A 104 12.67 3.83 -71.58
N LYS A 105 11.49 4.17 -71.01
CA LYS A 105 10.26 4.75 -71.66
C LYS A 105 9.11 4.79 -70.60
N VAL A 106 8.80 5.92 -69.95
CA VAL A 106 7.98 7.09 -70.40
C VAL A 106 6.56 6.66 -70.85
N GLU A 107 5.55 6.69 -69.97
CA GLU A 107 4.62 7.82 -69.65
C GLU A 107 3.60 8.14 -70.77
N PRO A 108 2.36 8.59 -70.45
CA PRO A 108 2.15 10.05 -70.29
C PRO A 108 1.07 10.49 -69.26
N THR A 109 1.19 11.74 -68.78
CA THR A 109 0.15 12.49 -68.04
C THR A 109 -0.09 13.88 -68.65
N PRO A 110 -1.33 14.26 -68.98
CA PRO A 110 -1.69 15.70 -69.09
C PRO A 110 -3.16 16.04 -68.71
N PRO A 111 -3.57 17.33 -68.60
CA PRO A 111 -2.81 18.54 -68.21
C PRO A 111 -3.57 19.48 -67.22
N PRO A 112 -2.89 20.50 -66.64
CA PRO A 112 -3.52 21.67 -66.00
C PRO A 112 -3.52 22.94 -66.90
N PRO A 113 -4.42 23.91 -66.69
CA PRO A 113 -4.33 25.27 -67.26
C PRO A 113 -3.61 26.24 -66.29
N THR A 114 -2.48 26.88 -66.63
CA THR A 114 -2.24 28.07 -67.50
C THR A 114 -2.17 29.40 -66.71
N ILE A 115 -1.07 30.16 -66.86
CA ILE A 115 -0.81 31.48 -66.22
C ILE A 115 -0.06 32.42 -67.20
N ILE A 116 -0.51 33.67 -67.37
CA ILE A 116 0.23 34.83 -67.94
C ILE A 116 -0.51 36.13 -67.53
N PRO A 117 0.09 37.36 -67.50
CA PRO A 117 1.50 37.80 -67.50
C PRO A 117 1.88 38.66 -66.25
N LYS A 118 2.99 39.42 -66.30
CA LYS A 118 3.54 40.31 -65.24
C LYS A 118 3.66 41.78 -65.68
N GLU A 119 4.04 42.64 -64.72
CA GLU A 119 4.33 44.10 -64.76
C GLU A 119 3.12 45.02 -64.44
N LYS A 120 3.30 46.21 -63.83
CA LYS A 120 4.53 47.01 -63.59
C LYS A 120 4.60 47.64 -62.18
N ILE A 121 5.72 48.30 -61.86
CA ILE A 121 6.05 48.92 -60.56
C ILE A 121 5.42 50.32 -60.43
N GLU A 122 4.87 50.63 -59.25
CA GLU A 122 5.02 51.95 -58.61
C GLU A 122 4.73 51.88 -57.09
N ALA A 123 5.34 52.79 -56.33
CA ALA A 123 5.19 52.97 -54.88
C ALA A 123 5.19 54.48 -54.61
N PRO A 124 4.51 55.02 -53.56
CA PRO A 124 5.01 54.84 -52.20
C PRO A 124 3.98 54.88 -51.03
N ILE A 125 4.45 54.42 -49.85
CA ILE A 125 4.19 54.94 -48.48
C ILE A 125 2.74 55.28 -48.05
N ILE A 126 2.24 54.56 -47.04
CA ILE A 126 1.93 55.10 -45.70
C ILE A 126 2.01 53.95 -44.66
N SER A 127 2.35 54.28 -43.41
CA SER A 127 2.57 53.33 -42.32
C SER A 127 1.31 53.03 -41.52
N GLU A 128 1.07 51.76 -41.19
CA GLU A 128 0.38 51.41 -39.95
C GLU A 128 0.88 50.06 -39.41
N ILE A 129 0.96 49.93 -38.08
CA ILE A 129 1.56 48.77 -37.41
C ILE A 129 0.46 47.73 -37.12
N PRO A 130 0.51 46.51 -37.70
CA PRO A 130 -0.48 45.49 -37.39
C PRO A 130 -0.45 45.11 -35.91
N LYS A 131 -1.57 45.28 -35.21
CA LYS A 131 -1.75 44.69 -33.88
C LYS A 131 -1.55 43.17 -33.97
N LYS A 132 -0.76 42.64 -33.05
CA LYS A 132 -0.51 41.20 -32.94
C LYS A 132 -1.78 40.51 -32.44
N THR A 133 -2.54 39.91 -33.34
CA THR A 133 -3.72 39.10 -32.98
C THR A 133 -3.28 37.91 -32.15
N GLU A 134 -3.73 37.81 -30.90
CA GLU A 134 -3.47 36.65 -30.08
C GLU A 134 -4.37 35.49 -30.53
N GLU A 135 -3.76 34.37 -30.93
CA GLU A 135 -4.46 33.12 -31.13
C GLU A 135 -5.04 32.66 -29.79
N LYS A 136 -6.38 32.71 -29.66
CA LYS A 136 -7.08 32.08 -28.54
C LYS A 136 -6.85 30.57 -28.59
N LYS A 137 -5.86 30.09 -27.83
CA LYS A 137 -5.68 28.67 -27.52
C LYS A 137 -7.01 28.13 -26.98
N ASP A 138 -7.56 27.10 -27.63
CA ASP A 138 -8.77 26.45 -27.14
C ASP A 138 -8.45 25.63 -25.89
N TYR A 139 -9.05 26.02 -24.77
CA TYR A 139 -8.95 25.36 -23.47
C TYR A 139 -10.26 24.67 -23.06
N GLY A 140 -11.25 24.61 -23.95
CA GLY A 140 -12.61 24.15 -23.65
C GLY A 140 -13.34 25.07 -22.68
N SER A 141 -14.27 24.51 -21.89
CA SER A 141 -15.14 25.25 -20.96
C SER A 141 -14.46 25.68 -19.65
N LEU A 142 -13.15 25.97 -19.67
CA LEU A 142 -12.42 26.51 -18.52
C LEU A 142 -12.44 28.04 -18.56
N ASP A 143 -12.64 28.67 -17.40
CA ASP A 143 -12.43 30.11 -17.27
C ASP A 143 -10.94 30.45 -17.46
N TYR A 144 -10.68 31.47 -18.29
CA TYR A 144 -9.34 32.00 -18.52
C TYR A 144 -8.70 32.52 -17.23
N SER A 145 -9.49 33.11 -16.32
CA SER A 145 -8.97 33.62 -15.04
C SER A 145 -8.38 32.50 -14.15
N LEU A 146 -8.96 31.30 -14.21
CA LEU A 146 -8.48 30.11 -13.50
C LEU A 146 -7.16 29.60 -14.11
N ILE A 147 -7.00 29.72 -15.43
CA ILE A 147 -5.76 29.36 -16.13
C ILE A 147 -4.65 30.35 -15.79
N GLU A 148 -4.90 31.66 -15.81
CA GLU A 148 -3.94 32.69 -15.40
C GLU A 148 -3.49 32.47 -13.94
N LYS A 149 -4.45 32.30 -13.02
CA LYS A 149 -4.19 31.99 -11.61
C LYS A 149 -3.33 30.74 -11.43
N ALA A 150 -3.57 29.69 -12.22
CA ALA A 150 -2.78 28.47 -12.17
C ALA A 150 -1.37 28.64 -12.74
N LEU A 151 -1.19 29.43 -13.80
CA LEU A 151 0.14 29.74 -14.35
C LEU A 151 0.98 30.55 -13.35
N ASP A 152 0.37 31.52 -12.67
CA ASP A 152 1.04 32.28 -11.60
C ASP A 152 1.42 31.38 -10.41
N ARG A 153 0.50 30.53 -9.90
CA ARG A 153 0.85 29.57 -8.84
C ARG A 153 1.96 28.61 -9.24
N TYR A 154 1.99 28.15 -10.49
CA TYR A 154 3.11 27.33 -11.00
C TYR A 154 4.44 28.09 -11.01
N LYS A 155 4.41 29.40 -11.33
CA LYS A 155 5.58 30.29 -11.31
C LYS A 155 6.10 30.51 -9.89
N GLN A 156 5.20 30.71 -8.92
CA GLN A 156 5.54 30.73 -7.48
C GLN A 156 6.15 29.39 -7.04
N GLY A 157 5.50 28.26 -7.36
CA GLY A 157 5.98 26.91 -7.09
C GLY A 157 7.38 26.61 -7.64
N LEU A 158 7.70 27.10 -8.85
CA LEU A 158 9.04 26.98 -9.42
C LEU A 158 10.08 27.81 -8.66
N GLN A 159 9.74 29.01 -8.21
CA GLN A 159 10.64 29.86 -7.44
C GLN A 159 10.91 29.31 -6.03
N ALA A 160 9.86 28.84 -5.33
CA ALA A 160 9.99 28.18 -4.03
C ALA A 160 10.83 26.90 -4.13
N GLU A 161 10.59 26.08 -5.15
CA GLU A 161 11.32 24.84 -5.39
C GLU A 161 12.79 25.11 -5.76
N ILE A 162 13.09 26.10 -6.61
CA ILE A 162 14.47 26.54 -6.87
C ILE A 162 15.17 26.94 -5.57
N LYS A 163 14.58 27.84 -4.79
CA LYS A 163 15.15 28.34 -3.52
C LYS A 163 15.43 27.19 -2.54
N LYS A 164 14.48 26.28 -2.36
CA LYS A 164 14.61 25.08 -1.52
C LYS A 164 15.82 24.22 -1.92
N TYR A 165 16.06 24.02 -3.22
CA TYR A 165 17.22 23.27 -3.69
C TYR A 165 18.53 24.08 -3.66
N GLU A 166 18.50 25.42 -3.76
CA GLU A 166 19.68 26.27 -3.48
C GLU A 166 20.15 26.16 -2.03
N GLU A 167 19.23 26.28 -1.07
CA GLU A 167 19.50 26.09 0.36
C GLU A 167 20.00 24.67 0.66
N SER A 168 19.45 23.66 -0.02
CA SER A 168 19.83 22.26 0.14
C SER A 168 21.22 21.96 -0.44
N VAL A 169 21.53 22.46 -1.63
CA VAL A 169 22.87 22.39 -2.25
C VAL A 169 23.89 23.10 -1.36
N SER A 170 23.64 24.34 -0.92
CA SER A 170 24.58 25.09 -0.08
C SER A 170 24.90 24.35 1.24
N ARG A 171 23.88 23.78 1.89
CA ARG A 171 24.05 22.95 3.10
C ARG A 171 24.91 21.71 2.83
N LEU A 172 24.71 21.04 1.68
CA LEU A 172 25.48 19.86 1.30
C LEU A 172 26.92 20.21 0.87
N GLU A 173 27.15 21.36 0.24
CA GLU A 173 28.50 21.87 -0.04
C GLU A 173 29.28 22.13 1.24
N ALA A 174 28.68 22.82 2.21
CA ALA A 174 29.28 23.04 3.52
C ALA A 174 29.56 21.73 4.27
N GLN A 175 28.65 20.74 4.19
CA GLN A 175 28.86 19.41 4.76
C GLN A 175 30.04 18.67 4.11
N VAL A 176 30.14 18.68 2.78
CA VAL A 176 31.24 18.06 2.02
C VAL A 176 32.56 18.75 2.36
N GLN A 177 32.61 20.09 2.33
CA GLN A 177 33.81 20.87 2.66
C GLN A 177 34.31 20.61 4.09
N GLU A 178 33.41 20.51 5.07
CA GLU A 178 33.76 20.18 6.45
C GLU A 178 34.31 18.75 6.56
N ILE A 179 33.73 17.75 5.88
CA ILE A 179 34.26 16.37 5.89
C ILE A 179 35.67 16.32 5.26
N GLU A 180 35.90 17.03 4.15
CA GLU A 180 37.22 17.13 3.53
C GLU A 180 38.23 17.90 4.41
N ARG A 181 37.78 18.96 5.10
CA ARG A 181 38.60 19.68 6.08
C ARG A 181 39.03 18.76 7.21
N ARG A 182 38.10 18.01 7.81
CA ARG A 182 38.40 17.02 8.86
C ARG A 182 39.43 16.00 8.39
N TYR A 183 39.22 15.40 7.21
CA TYR A 183 40.15 14.41 6.66
C TYR A 183 41.59 14.93 6.54
N ARG A 184 41.76 16.18 6.08
CA ARG A 184 43.08 16.84 5.96
C ARG A 184 43.71 17.22 7.29
N GLU A 185 42.92 17.70 8.25
CA GLU A 185 43.44 18.39 9.44
C GLU A 185 43.38 17.58 10.73
N ASP A 186 42.51 16.57 10.84
CA ASP A 186 42.20 15.94 12.13
C ASP A 186 43.00 14.67 12.42
N PHE A 187 43.64 14.05 11.42
CA PHE A 187 44.35 12.77 11.59
C PHE A 187 45.38 12.79 12.73
N ASP A 188 46.20 13.84 12.80
CA ASP A 188 47.24 13.99 13.81
C ASP A 188 46.76 14.69 15.10
N LYS A 189 45.44 14.92 15.28
CA LYS A 189 44.86 15.48 16.52
C LYS A 189 44.60 14.39 17.57
N ASP A 190 44.78 14.70 18.85
CA ASP A 190 44.75 13.74 19.96
C ASP A 190 43.45 12.93 20.05
N TRP A 191 42.31 13.55 19.73
CA TRP A 191 41.00 12.90 19.75
C TRP A 191 40.77 11.88 18.61
N VAL A 192 41.59 11.93 17.55
CA VAL A 192 41.68 10.89 16.51
C VAL A 192 42.77 9.88 16.87
N ARG A 193 43.95 10.32 17.33
CA ARG A 193 45.04 9.44 17.78
C ARG A 193 44.64 8.47 18.90
N GLY A 194 43.70 8.87 19.77
CA GLY A 194 43.11 7.98 20.79
C GLY A 194 42.13 6.92 20.26
N LYS A 195 41.93 6.82 18.94
CA LYS A 195 41.00 5.88 18.27
C LYS A 195 41.60 5.18 17.04
N ILE A 196 42.54 5.82 16.36
CA ILE A 196 43.22 5.33 15.17
C ILE A 196 44.74 5.48 15.38
N PRO A 197 45.54 4.41 15.29
CA PRO A 197 46.99 4.50 15.45
C PRO A 197 47.63 5.42 14.40
N ASN A 198 48.66 6.19 14.78
CA ASN A 198 49.46 6.96 13.81
C ASN A 198 50.45 6.03 13.07
N SER A 199 49.92 5.18 12.20
CA SER A 199 50.66 4.19 11.41
C SER A 199 50.13 4.14 9.96
N PRO A 200 50.84 3.50 9.01
CA PRO A 200 50.33 3.35 7.64
C PRO A 200 48.96 2.66 7.58
N ALA A 201 48.72 1.64 8.41
CA ALA A 201 47.43 0.98 8.54
C ALA A 201 46.34 1.92 9.12
N GLY A 202 46.69 2.77 10.08
CA GLY A 202 45.77 3.78 10.62
C GLY A 202 45.42 4.87 9.61
N ARG A 203 46.36 5.31 8.75
CA ARG A 203 46.08 6.22 7.64
C ARG A 203 45.11 5.60 6.63
N GLN A 204 45.24 4.30 6.34
CA GLN A 204 44.31 3.58 5.48
C GLN A 204 42.91 3.46 6.11
N LEU A 205 42.80 3.10 7.40
CA LEU A 205 41.52 3.08 8.12
C LEU A 205 40.85 4.47 8.19
N TRP A 206 41.64 5.55 8.32
CA TRP A 206 41.13 6.92 8.27
C TRP A 206 40.59 7.29 6.89
N LYS A 207 41.27 6.89 5.82
CA LYS A 207 40.80 7.05 4.43
C LYS A 207 39.49 6.30 4.19
N GLU A 208 39.41 5.02 4.57
CA GLU A 208 38.19 4.22 4.45
C GLU A 208 37.03 4.75 5.31
N ALA A 209 37.32 5.37 6.45
CA ALA A 209 36.33 6.06 7.25
C ALA A 209 35.81 7.32 6.55
N TYR A 210 36.72 8.14 6.00
CA TYR A 210 36.39 9.34 5.24
C TYR A 210 35.55 9.05 3.99
N GLU A 211 35.94 8.06 3.17
CA GLU A 211 35.22 7.64 1.95
C GLU A 211 33.76 7.29 2.29
N ARG A 212 33.55 6.38 3.25
CA ARG A 212 32.21 6.01 3.76
C ARG A 212 31.39 7.18 4.33
N HIS A 213 32.02 8.26 4.81
CA HIS A 213 31.31 9.43 5.32
C HIS A 213 31.02 10.48 4.23
N ILE A 214 31.80 10.55 3.15
CA ILE A 214 31.69 11.59 2.14
C ILE A 214 30.90 11.17 0.89
N ASP A 215 30.84 9.87 0.57
CA ASP A 215 30.20 9.37 -0.65
C ASP A 215 28.70 9.73 -0.71
N LEU A 216 27.95 9.51 0.37
CA LEU A 216 26.52 9.84 0.42
C LEU A 216 26.25 11.36 0.35
N PRO A 217 26.96 12.23 1.10
CA PRO A 217 26.92 13.68 0.88
C PRO A 217 27.27 14.12 -0.55
N LYS A 218 28.33 13.57 -1.17
CA LYS A 218 28.71 13.89 -2.56
C LYS A 218 27.68 13.43 -3.58
N TYR A 219 27.11 12.24 -3.41
CA TYR A 219 26.02 11.73 -4.23
C TYR A 219 24.77 12.62 -4.15
N ASN A 220 24.33 12.95 -2.93
CA ASN A 220 23.19 13.85 -2.72
C ASN A 220 23.46 15.24 -3.30
N LEU A 221 24.66 15.79 -3.10
CA LEU A 221 25.06 17.09 -3.62
C LEU A 221 25.02 17.13 -5.16
N ASN A 222 25.56 16.10 -5.82
CA ASN A 222 25.52 16.00 -7.27
C ASN A 222 24.08 15.87 -7.80
N ARG A 223 23.26 15.00 -7.18
CA ARG A 223 21.83 14.84 -7.52
C ARG A 223 21.09 16.18 -7.40
N GLU A 224 21.28 16.90 -6.30
CA GLU A 224 20.56 18.14 -6.03
C GLU A 224 21.07 19.31 -6.89
N LYS A 225 22.35 19.34 -7.26
CA LYS A 225 22.87 20.26 -8.30
C LYS A 225 22.28 19.97 -9.68
N GLN A 226 22.22 18.71 -10.10
CA GLN A 226 21.61 18.31 -11.37
C GLN A 226 20.12 18.67 -11.41
N TYR A 227 19.39 18.45 -10.31
CA TYR A 227 17.98 18.84 -10.21
C TYR A 227 17.78 20.36 -10.21
N LEU A 228 18.59 21.10 -9.46
CA LEU A 228 18.55 22.56 -9.44
C LEU A 228 18.85 23.17 -10.82
N GLN A 229 19.80 22.60 -11.55
CA GLN A 229 20.07 22.96 -12.95
C GLN A 229 18.87 22.62 -13.85
N GLN A 230 18.19 21.49 -13.63
CA GLN A 230 16.97 21.14 -14.35
C GLN A 230 15.83 22.14 -14.06
N LEU A 231 15.60 22.52 -12.79
CA LEU A 231 14.60 23.53 -12.41
C LEU A 231 14.88 24.88 -13.08
N LYS A 232 16.13 25.37 -12.98
CA LYS A 232 16.56 26.67 -13.53
C LYS A 232 16.58 26.72 -15.06
N SER A 233 16.54 25.58 -15.75
CA SER A 233 16.49 25.49 -17.22
C SER A 233 15.09 25.17 -17.77
N ARG A 234 14.06 25.08 -16.93
CA ARG A 234 12.67 24.98 -17.39
C ARG A 234 12.24 26.29 -18.06
N PRO A 235 11.64 26.25 -19.27
CA PRO A 235 11.03 27.43 -19.88
C PRO A 235 9.80 27.88 -19.06
N GLU A 236 9.42 29.15 -19.21
CA GLU A 236 8.18 29.65 -18.60
C GLU A 236 6.96 28.88 -19.13
N LYS A 237 6.10 28.43 -18.22
CA LYS A 237 4.90 27.66 -18.56
C LYS A 237 3.84 28.61 -19.11
N THR A 238 3.41 28.38 -20.35
CA THR A 238 2.40 29.22 -21.04
C THR A 238 1.15 28.44 -21.45
N SER A 239 1.03 27.19 -21.01
CA SER A 239 -0.14 26.32 -21.18
C SER A 239 -0.03 25.05 -20.32
N PHE A 240 -1.17 24.40 -20.11
CA PHE A 240 -1.33 23.15 -19.37
C PHE A 240 -1.54 21.95 -20.33
N SER A 241 -1.15 20.74 -19.92
CA SER A 241 -1.48 19.50 -20.63
C SER A 241 -2.96 19.13 -20.48
N PRO A 242 -3.51 18.19 -21.27
CA PRO A 242 -4.90 17.74 -21.10
C PRO A 242 -5.21 17.24 -19.69
N ASP A 243 -4.28 16.53 -19.04
CA ASP A 243 -4.42 16.08 -17.64
C ASP A 243 -4.41 17.24 -16.64
N GLU A 244 -3.54 18.23 -16.84
CA GLU A 244 -3.49 19.43 -16.00
C GLU A 244 -4.75 20.29 -16.17
N LEU A 245 -5.25 20.47 -17.40
CA LEU A 245 -6.54 21.13 -17.68
C LEU A 245 -7.70 20.36 -17.05
N LYS A 246 -7.64 19.03 -17.02
CA LYS A 246 -8.60 18.19 -16.30
C LYS A 246 -8.53 18.44 -14.79
N TRP A 247 -7.34 18.51 -14.18
CA TRP A 247 -7.20 18.80 -12.75
C TRP A 247 -7.71 20.21 -12.40
N LEU A 248 -7.52 21.20 -13.28
CA LEU A 248 -8.14 22.53 -13.15
C LEU A 248 -9.68 22.45 -13.14
N ARG A 249 -10.31 21.69 -14.05
CA ARG A 249 -11.77 21.45 -14.03
C ARG A 249 -12.23 20.77 -12.74
N GLN A 250 -11.41 19.88 -12.20
CA GLN A 250 -11.69 19.17 -10.94
C GLN A 250 -11.42 20.04 -9.69
N GLY A 251 -10.95 21.29 -9.85
CA GLY A 251 -10.74 22.24 -8.75
C GLY A 251 -9.38 22.16 -8.05
N LEU A 252 -8.40 21.47 -8.65
CA LEU A 252 -7.01 21.50 -8.18
C LEU A 252 -6.24 22.63 -8.86
N LEU A 253 -5.34 23.28 -8.11
CA LEU A 253 -4.36 24.24 -8.61
C LEU A 253 -2.93 23.72 -8.39
N PRO A 254 -1.92 24.21 -9.13
CA PRO A 254 -0.52 24.01 -8.77
C PRO A 254 -0.22 24.57 -7.37
N SER A 255 0.67 23.90 -6.64
CA SER A 255 1.12 24.35 -5.32
C SER A 255 2.13 25.48 -5.43
N THR A 256 2.08 26.43 -4.49
CA THR A 256 3.07 27.53 -4.38
C THR A 256 4.43 27.06 -3.88
N GLU A 257 4.54 25.82 -3.38
CA GLU A 257 5.76 25.25 -2.79
C GLU A 257 6.50 24.26 -3.70
N SER A 258 5.86 23.78 -4.78
CA SER A 258 6.45 22.82 -5.72
C SER A 258 5.67 22.76 -7.03
N THR A 259 6.39 22.77 -8.16
CA THR A 259 5.83 22.55 -9.50
C THR A 259 5.26 21.16 -9.72
N ASN A 260 5.66 20.21 -8.87
CA ASN A 260 5.27 18.81 -8.97
C ASN A 260 3.98 18.52 -8.21
N VAL A 261 3.50 19.41 -7.33
CA VAL A 261 2.34 19.18 -6.45
C VAL A 261 1.13 19.99 -6.95
N TRP A 262 -0.03 19.33 -6.97
CA TRP A 262 -1.33 19.94 -7.26
C TRP A 262 -2.29 19.67 -6.11
N GLU A 263 -3.05 20.68 -5.70
CA GLU A 263 -3.80 20.70 -4.44
C GLU A 263 -5.16 21.40 -4.61
N TYR A 264 -6.15 20.99 -3.80
CA TYR A 264 -7.42 21.70 -3.70
C TYR A 264 -7.24 22.97 -2.86
N GLU A 265 -7.46 24.15 -3.46
CA GLU A 265 -7.51 25.43 -2.73
C GLU A 265 -8.74 25.52 -1.81
N ASP A 266 -9.84 24.88 -2.22
CA ASP A 266 -11.08 24.78 -1.48
C ASP A 266 -11.23 23.36 -0.91
N GLU A 267 -11.05 23.21 0.41
CA GLU A 267 -11.13 21.91 1.09
C GLU A 267 -12.51 21.24 0.90
N SER A 268 -13.58 22.02 0.68
CA SER A 268 -14.92 21.46 0.45
C SER A 268 -15.08 20.75 -0.89
N LYS A 269 -14.15 20.98 -1.84
CA LYS A 269 -14.09 20.26 -3.12
C LYS A 269 -13.25 18.99 -3.08
N ASN A 270 -12.50 18.75 -2.00
CA ASN A 270 -11.61 17.60 -1.86
C ASN A 270 -12.38 16.32 -1.49
N PRO A 271 -12.51 15.33 -2.40
CA PRO A 271 -13.29 14.12 -2.14
C PRO A 271 -12.68 13.25 -1.03
N VAL A 272 -11.36 13.26 -0.85
CA VAL A 272 -10.68 12.43 0.15
C VAL A 272 -10.91 12.97 1.56
N ILE A 273 -10.77 14.29 1.77
CA ILE A 273 -11.06 14.92 3.06
C ILE A 273 -12.55 14.81 3.39
N ASN A 274 -13.45 15.05 2.42
CA ASN A 274 -14.89 14.92 2.66
C ASN A 274 -15.29 13.49 3.03
N ARG A 275 -14.73 12.47 2.36
CA ARG A 275 -14.91 11.06 2.74
C ARG A 275 -14.39 10.77 4.14
N MET A 276 -13.27 11.37 4.56
CA MET A 276 -12.73 11.21 5.92
C MET A 276 -13.62 11.87 7.00
N LYS A 277 -14.13 13.10 6.76
CA LYS A 277 -15.13 13.73 7.65
C LYS A 277 -16.38 12.85 7.79
N LYS A 278 -16.91 12.36 6.66
CA LYS A 278 -18.07 11.48 6.60
C LYS A 278 -17.87 10.14 7.31
N HIS A 279 -16.67 9.56 7.20
CA HIS A 279 -16.26 8.36 7.95
C HIS A 279 -16.30 8.61 9.46
N ASN A 280 -15.70 9.71 9.92
CA ASN A 280 -15.73 10.12 11.33
C ASN A 280 -17.14 10.42 11.87
N GLN A 281 -17.99 11.05 11.05
CA GLN A 281 -19.40 11.31 11.38
C GLN A 281 -20.26 10.03 11.43
N SER A 282 -19.87 8.97 10.70
CA SER A 282 -20.62 7.70 10.64
C SER A 282 -20.48 6.84 11.91
N ARG A 283 -19.37 7.00 12.65
CA ARG A 283 -19.11 6.30 13.92
C ARG A 283 -20.25 6.50 14.92
N THR A 284 -20.43 5.55 15.84
CA THR A 284 -21.33 5.71 17.00
C THR A 284 -20.78 6.75 17.96
N PHE A 285 -19.48 6.67 18.26
CA PHE A 285 -18.73 7.74 18.92
C PHE A 285 -18.09 8.62 17.84
N ASN A 286 -18.90 9.49 17.23
CA ASN A 286 -18.45 10.37 16.16
C ASN A 286 -17.41 11.38 16.65
N THR A 287 -16.42 11.68 15.80
CA THR A 287 -15.32 12.60 16.11
C THR A 287 -15.36 13.81 15.16
N PRO A 288 -14.92 15.00 15.59
CA PRO A 288 -14.84 16.18 14.73
C PRO A 288 -13.76 16.05 13.64
N GLY A 289 -13.92 16.80 12.55
CA GLY A 289 -12.94 16.90 11.47
C GLY A 289 -12.61 15.60 10.71
N TYR A 290 -11.50 15.62 9.95
CA TYR A 290 -11.11 14.53 9.03
C TYR A 290 -9.99 13.61 9.56
N TRP A 291 -9.39 13.90 10.71
CA TRP A 291 -8.31 13.09 11.26
C TRP A 291 -8.86 11.80 11.88
N GLY A 292 -8.22 10.66 11.59
CA GLY A 292 -8.51 9.40 12.30
C GLY A 292 -8.05 9.45 13.76
N LEU A 293 -8.49 8.47 14.56
CA LEU A 293 -8.09 8.34 15.96
C LEU A 293 -6.57 8.14 16.07
N SER A 294 -5.95 8.82 17.05
CA SER A 294 -4.53 8.61 17.34
C SER A 294 -4.28 7.23 17.94
N PRO A 295 -3.03 6.70 17.92
CA PRO A 295 -2.73 5.41 18.55
C PRO A 295 -3.07 5.39 20.04
N TYR A 296 -2.90 6.53 20.72
CA TYR A 296 -3.24 6.70 22.13
C TYR A 296 -4.75 6.60 22.35
N ASP A 297 -5.55 7.25 21.51
CA ASP A 297 -7.01 7.24 21.63
C ASP A 297 -7.59 5.86 21.29
N ILE A 298 -7.03 5.19 20.27
CA ILE A 298 -7.36 3.81 19.93
C ILE A 298 -7.05 2.89 21.12
N SER A 299 -5.79 2.83 21.60
CA SER A 299 -5.38 1.88 22.66
C SER A 299 -6.05 2.15 24.01
N ASN A 300 -6.41 3.40 24.34
CA ASN A 300 -7.12 3.71 25.58
C ASN A 300 -8.64 3.61 25.45
N GLY A 301 -9.22 3.87 24.28
CA GLY A 301 -10.67 4.00 24.11
C GLY A 301 -11.14 5.43 24.44
N ASN A 302 -10.48 6.41 23.84
CA ASN A 302 -10.92 7.81 23.88
C ASN A 302 -11.54 8.16 22.53
N PHE A 303 -12.53 9.05 22.54
CA PHE A 303 -13.17 9.56 21.33
C PHE A 303 -13.26 11.09 21.45
N PRO A 304 -12.49 11.87 20.67
CA PRO A 304 -12.62 13.33 20.65
C PRO A 304 -14.08 13.76 20.42
N GLY A 305 -14.57 14.75 21.16
CA GLY A 305 -16.01 15.03 21.24
C GLY A 305 -16.78 14.30 22.37
N TRP A 306 -16.13 13.42 23.16
CA TRP A 306 -16.82 12.64 24.19
C TRP A 306 -16.09 12.62 25.54
N THR A 307 -16.79 13.05 26.58
CA THR A 307 -16.36 12.89 27.97
C THR A 307 -16.64 11.45 28.43
N ARG A 308 -15.58 10.69 28.68
CA ARG A 308 -15.61 9.32 29.22
C ARG A 308 -15.64 9.34 30.76
N THR A 309 -16.52 8.55 31.37
CA THR A 309 -16.60 8.36 32.82
C THR A 309 -16.64 6.87 33.16
N ASN A 310 -15.89 6.42 34.17
CA ASN A 310 -15.95 5.05 34.65
C ASN A 310 -17.19 4.84 35.52
N LYS A 311 -18.03 3.87 35.17
CA LYS A 311 -19.29 3.51 35.84
C LYS A 311 -19.28 2.10 36.44
N SER A 312 -18.13 1.42 36.44
CA SER A 312 -18.03 -0.01 36.83
C SER A 312 -18.56 -0.32 38.24
N SER A 313 -18.55 0.65 39.16
CA SER A 313 -19.15 0.53 40.51
C SER A 313 -20.68 0.31 40.46
N GLU A 314 -21.39 0.96 39.53
CA GLU A 314 -22.84 0.77 39.29
C GLU A 314 -23.17 -0.69 38.90
N PHE A 315 -22.18 -1.41 38.36
CA PHE A 315 -22.29 -2.77 37.81
C PHE A 315 -21.50 -3.84 38.60
N SER A 316 -21.05 -3.50 39.80
CA SER A 316 -20.17 -4.36 40.62
C SER A 316 -20.79 -5.74 40.94
N SER A 317 -22.12 -5.81 41.11
CA SER A 317 -22.90 -7.04 41.32
C SER A 317 -22.99 -7.94 40.08
N GLU A 318 -22.92 -7.38 38.86
CA GLU A 318 -22.99 -8.16 37.62
C GLU A 318 -21.59 -8.53 37.10
N ILE A 319 -20.59 -7.71 37.41
CA ILE A 319 -19.18 -7.95 37.07
C ILE A 319 -18.56 -9.02 37.98
N GLY A 320 -18.77 -8.94 39.30
CA GLY A 320 -18.04 -9.75 40.28
C GLY A 320 -16.74 -9.07 40.73
N SER A 321 -16.47 -9.11 42.04
CA SER A 321 -15.38 -8.36 42.70
C SER A 321 -13.99 -8.62 42.10
N GLU A 322 -13.74 -9.88 41.78
CA GLU A 322 -12.52 -10.47 41.24
C GLU A 322 -12.25 -10.07 39.78
N TYR A 323 -13.27 -9.58 39.06
CA TYR A 323 -13.17 -9.22 37.64
C TYR A 323 -13.13 -7.72 37.37
N THR A 324 -13.36 -6.85 38.37
CA THR A 324 -13.46 -5.37 38.21
C THR A 324 -12.19 -4.68 37.67
N ASN A 325 -11.03 -5.34 37.74
CA ASN A 325 -9.78 -4.87 37.13
C ASN A 325 -9.75 -5.09 35.61
N SER A 326 -10.43 -6.15 35.13
CA SER A 326 -10.34 -6.70 33.78
C SER A 326 -11.60 -6.44 32.95
N ILE A 327 -12.76 -6.29 33.61
CA ILE A 327 -14.05 -5.92 33.02
C ILE A 327 -14.51 -4.60 33.61
N LYS A 328 -14.83 -3.63 32.76
CA LYS A 328 -15.21 -2.27 33.14
C LYS A 328 -16.40 -1.79 32.32
N VAL A 329 -17.22 -0.91 32.90
CA VAL A 329 -18.29 -0.19 32.20
C VAL A 329 -17.94 1.29 32.17
N TYR A 330 -18.00 1.88 30.98
CA TYR A 330 -17.75 3.30 30.74
C TYR A 330 -18.99 3.97 30.13
N GLU A 331 -19.31 5.16 30.60
CA GLU A 331 -20.30 6.05 29.99
C GLU A 331 -19.58 7.14 29.20
N TYR A 332 -20.06 7.41 27.98
CA TYR A 332 -19.55 8.46 27.11
C TYR A 332 -20.67 9.47 26.88
N SER A 333 -20.45 10.72 27.29
CA SER A 333 -21.38 11.84 27.06
C SER A 333 -20.78 12.82 26.05
N PRO A 334 -21.55 13.34 25.08
CA PRO A 334 -21.02 14.27 24.08
C PRO A 334 -20.66 15.62 24.73
N ASN A 335 -19.45 16.11 24.46
CA ASN A 335 -18.94 17.39 24.97
C ASN A 335 -19.06 18.50 23.89
N ASP A 336 -18.58 19.70 24.18
CA ASP A 336 -18.68 20.88 23.28
C ASP A 336 -17.77 20.82 22.05
N GLU A 337 -16.85 19.85 21.95
CA GLU A 337 -16.06 19.57 20.74
C GLU A 337 -16.83 18.69 19.74
N ASN A 338 -18.00 18.15 20.12
CA ASN A 338 -18.82 17.32 19.24
C ASN A 338 -19.78 18.18 18.41
N GLU A 339 -19.47 18.33 17.12
CA GLU A 339 -20.29 19.02 16.11
C GLU A 339 -21.78 18.57 16.10
N GLU A 340 -22.08 17.36 16.59
CA GLU A 340 -23.43 16.80 16.66
C GLU A 340 -24.00 16.69 18.10
N LYS A 341 -23.41 17.35 19.11
CA LYS A 341 -23.78 17.21 20.54
C LYS A 341 -25.29 17.17 20.81
N SER A 342 -26.07 18.06 20.17
CA SER A 342 -27.54 18.15 20.31
C SER A 342 -28.33 16.97 19.74
N LYS A 343 -27.72 16.15 18.87
CA LYS A 343 -28.31 14.94 18.25
C LYS A 343 -27.87 13.64 18.92
N LYS A 344 -26.91 13.69 19.85
CA LYS A 344 -26.36 12.52 20.53
C LYS A 344 -26.93 12.41 21.96
N GLN A 345 -26.86 11.22 22.53
CA GLN A 345 -27.23 10.94 23.91
C GLN A 345 -26.10 10.16 24.59
N PRO A 346 -25.98 10.18 25.94
CA PRO A 346 -25.00 9.37 26.64
C PRO A 346 -25.18 7.88 26.38
N LEU A 347 -24.10 7.20 26.01
CA LEU A 347 -24.06 5.76 25.72
C LEU A 347 -23.09 5.04 26.65
N LYS A 348 -23.40 3.79 27.01
CA LYS A 348 -22.53 2.94 27.82
C LYS A 348 -21.86 1.85 26.98
N LEU A 349 -20.63 1.53 27.36
CA LEU A 349 -19.72 0.60 26.72
C LEU A 349 -19.14 -0.36 27.77
N ILE A 350 -19.13 -1.66 27.47
CA ILE A 350 -18.37 -2.64 28.25
C ILE A 350 -16.96 -2.77 27.65
N GLU A 351 -15.92 -2.72 28.48
CA GLU A 351 -14.54 -3.01 28.10
C GLU A 351 -14.04 -4.27 28.82
N LEU A 352 -13.49 -5.24 28.08
CA LEU A 352 -12.77 -6.42 28.57
C LEU A 352 -11.29 -6.32 28.21
N ASP A 353 -10.40 -6.69 29.13
CA ASP A 353 -9.02 -7.10 28.82
C ASP A 353 -8.92 -8.64 28.74
N ALA A 354 -8.69 -9.18 27.55
CA ALA A 354 -8.63 -10.61 27.30
C ALA A 354 -7.33 -11.29 27.79
N ASN A 355 -6.35 -10.53 28.32
CA ASN A 355 -5.18 -11.11 28.97
C ASN A 355 -5.52 -11.71 30.36
N ASP A 356 -6.68 -11.39 30.94
CA ASP A 356 -7.24 -12.15 32.06
C ASP A 356 -8.13 -13.28 31.53
N ASN A 357 -7.57 -14.49 31.49
CA ASN A 357 -8.28 -15.67 31.01
C ASN A 357 -9.56 -15.98 31.82
N LYS A 358 -9.58 -15.71 33.13
CA LYS A 358 -10.77 -15.97 33.97
C LYS A 358 -11.89 -14.98 33.64
N ALA A 359 -11.54 -13.70 33.47
CA ALA A 359 -12.49 -12.69 33.02
C ALA A 359 -13.01 -13.00 31.61
N PHE A 360 -12.13 -13.44 30.70
CA PHE A 360 -12.49 -13.85 29.35
C PHE A 360 -13.49 -15.01 29.31
N GLU A 361 -13.22 -16.09 30.05
CA GLU A 361 -14.13 -17.25 30.18
C GLU A 361 -15.51 -16.85 30.72
N LYS A 362 -15.56 -15.96 31.72
CA LYS A 362 -16.83 -15.45 32.29
C LYS A 362 -17.49 -14.32 31.51
N PHE A 363 -16.80 -13.71 30.54
CA PHE A 363 -17.29 -12.49 29.91
C PHE A 363 -18.65 -12.64 29.22
N LYS A 364 -18.91 -13.80 28.60
CA LYS A 364 -20.20 -14.14 27.96
C LYS A 364 -21.38 -14.03 28.92
N GLU A 365 -21.18 -14.41 30.18
CA GLU A 365 -22.19 -14.35 31.25
C GLU A 365 -22.34 -12.91 31.79
N ILE A 366 -21.22 -12.24 32.05
CA ILE A 366 -21.16 -10.89 32.62
C ILE A 366 -21.72 -9.85 31.64
N MET A 367 -21.36 -9.93 30.36
CA MET A 367 -21.89 -9.09 29.28
C MET A 367 -23.42 -9.15 29.21
N ALA A 368 -24.00 -10.35 29.34
CA ALA A 368 -25.46 -10.53 29.31
C ALA A 368 -26.13 -9.86 30.52
N LYS A 369 -25.61 -10.08 31.74
CA LYS A 369 -26.14 -9.47 32.98
C LYS A 369 -26.10 -7.94 32.93
N ILE A 370 -24.97 -7.35 32.51
CA ILE A 370 -24.80 -5.90 32.37
C ILE A 370 -25.78 -5.33 31.33
N SER A 371 -25.92 -6.00 30.19
CA SER A 371 -26.82 -5.57 29.10
C SER A 371 -28.30 -5.66 29.48
N GLN A 372 -28.69 -6.65 30.28
CA GLN A 372 -30.05 -6.77 30.82
C GLN A 372 -30.37 -5.66 31.84
N LYS A 373 -29.38 -5.18 32.59
CA LYS A 373 -29.54 -4.15 33.63
C LYS A 373 -29.65 -2.72 33.08
N ASP A 374 -28.99 -2.40 31.96
CA ASP A 374 -29.02 -1.05 31.38
C ASP A 374 -29.03 -1.07 29.84
N SER A 375 -30.15 -0.65 29.24
CA SER A 375 -30.36 -0.59 27.79
C SER A 375 -29.55 0.51 27.08
N LYS A 376 -28.87 1.40 27.83
CA LYS A 376 -27.85 2.32 27.28
C LYS A 376 -26.53 1.62 26.96
N VAL A 377 -26.33 0.38 27.43
CA VAL A 377 -25.18 -0.45 27.07
C VAL A 377 -25.37 -0.93 25.63
N GLN A 378 -24.73 -0.22 24.69
CA GLN A 378 -24.91 -0.40 23.24
C GLN A 378 -23.57 -0.57 22.48
N ALA A 379 -22.46 -0.53 23.21
CA ALA A 379 -21.12 -0.74 22.68
C ALA A 379 -20.33 -1.78 23.49
N LEU A 380 -19.45 -2.51 22.81
CA LEU A 380 -18.55 -3.50 23.37
C LEU A 380 -17.13 -3.25 22.86
N ARG A 381 -16.15 -3.40 23.76
CA ARG A 381 -14.73 -3.29 23.47
C ARG A 381 -13.98 -4.45 24.09
N ILE A 382 -13.20 -5.20 23.31
CA ILE A 382 -12.37 -6.29 23.81
C ILE A 382 -10.92 -6.07 23.40
N LYS A 383 -10.07 -5.88 24.41
CA LYS A 383 -8.63 -5.65 24.26
C LYS A 383 -7.86 -6.98 24.28
N ASN A 384 -6.67 -6.96 23.66
CA ASN A 384 -5.63 -7.98 23.78
C ASN A 384 -5.99 -9.43 23.37
N ILE A 385 -6.97 -9.64 22.49
CA ILE A 385 -7.37 -10.99 22.06
C ILE A 385 -6.17 -11.69 21.40
N GLY A 386 -5.79 -12.85 21.95
CA GLY A 386 -4.67 -13.65 21.46
C GLY A 386 -3.28 -13.16 21.85
N GLU A 387 -3.14 -12.13 22.71
CA GLU A 387 -1.82 -11.59 23.09
C GLU A 387 -1.04 -12.50 24.04
N THR A 388 -1.52 -12.68 25.28
CA THR A 388 -0.91 -13.62 26.23
C THR A 388 -1.31 -15.07 25.94
N HIS A 389 -2.49 -15.27 25.37
CA HIS A 389 -3.08 -16.59 25.11
C HIS A 389 -3.27 -16.80 23.61
N SER A 390 -2.22 -17.21 22.89
CA SER A 390 -2.19 -17.25 21.41
C SER A 390 -3.24 -18.14 20.72
N LEU A 391 -3.86 -19.08 21.45
CA LEU A 391 -4.94 -19.96 20.97
C LEU A 391 -6.35 -19.47 21.37
N GLN A 392 -6.47 -18.32 22.02
CA GLN A 392 -7.74 -17.75 22.48
C GLN A 392 -8.66 -17.39 21.30
N ASN A 393 -9.88 -17.94 21.31
CA ASN A 393 -10.91 -17.69 20.32
C ASN A 393 -12.12 -16.98 20.97
N ALA A 394 -12.48 -15.79 20.49
CA ALA A 394 -13.62 -15.00 20.98
C ALA A 394 -14.94 -15.25 20.22
N GLU A 395 -14.97 -16.20 19.29
CA GLU A 395 -16.15 -16.56 18.47
C GLU A 395 -17.42 -16.80 19.31
N GLU A 396 -17.31 -17.54 20.43
CA GLU A 396 -18.45 -17.82 21.30
C GLU A 396 -18.93 -16.63 22.13
N ILE A 397 -18.07 -15.63 22.34
CA ILE A 397 -18.45 -14.32 22.90
C ILE A 397 -19.18 -13.52 21.82
N PHE A 398 -18.66 -13.48 20.59
CA PHE A 398 -19.25 -12.74 19.47
C PHE A 398 -20.62 -13.27 19.07
N LYS A 399 -20.81 -14.60 19.01
CA LYS A 399 -22.14 -15.25 18.85
C LYS A 399 -23.12 -14.87 19.97
N ALA A 400 -22.62 -14.56 21.17
CA ALA A 400 -23.42 -14.22 22.33
C ALA A 400 -23.69 -12.71 22.53
N ILE A 401 -23.16 -11.83 21.67
CA ILE A 401 -23.41 -10.38 21.75
C ILE A 401 -24.93 -10.11 21.73
N PRO A 402 -25.50 -9.45 22.77
CA PRO A 402 -26.92 -9.09 22.81
C PRO A 402 -27.30 -8.10 21.71
N GLU A 403 -28.53 -8.18 21.19
CA GLU A 403 -28.93 -7.43 19.99
C GLU A 403 -28.87 -5.90 20.16
N GLN A 404 -28.99 -5.39 21.38
CA GLN A 404 -28.84 -3.96 21.71
C GLN A 404 -27.42 -3.43 21.46
N ILE A 405 -26.40 -4.28 21.47
CA ILE A 405 -25.02 -3.88 21.21
C ILE A 405 -24.84 -3.72 19.69
N LYS A 406 -24.76 -2.48 19.24
CA LYS A 406 -24.61 -2.11 17.82
C LYS A 406 -23.18 -1.72 17.44
N THR A 407 -22.28 -1.56 18.41
CA THR A 407 -20.91 -1.09 18.19
C THR A 407 -19.92 -2.06 18.82
N LEU A 408 -18.93 -2.51 18.06
CA LEU A 408 -17.88 -3.41 18.54
C LEU A 408 -16.49 -2.88 18.18
N SER A 409 -15.57 -2.84 19.14
CA SER A 409 -14.15 -2.56 18.91
C SER A 409 -13.28 -3.69 19.45
N VAL A 410 -12.56 -4.39 18.58
CA VAL A 410 -11.75 -5.55 18.96
C VAL A 410 -10.28 -5.33 18.66
N PHE A 411 -9.42 -5.78 19.58
CA PHE A 411 -7.98 -5.76 19.43
C PHE A 411 -7.48 -7.19 19.23
N LEU A 412 -7.16 -7.52 17.98
CA LEU A 412 -6.57 -8.80 17.62
C LEU A 412 -5.06 -8.63 17.67
N ASN A 413 -4.42 -9.22 18.68
CA ASN A 413 -2.98 -9.11 18.91
C ASN A 413 -2.22 -10.39 18.47
N ASN A 414 -2.88 -11.23 17.67
CA ASN A 414 -2.36 -12.44 17.02
C ASN A 414 -3.09 -12.64 15.67
N THR A 415 -2.39 -13.02 14.59
CA THR A 415 -2.98 -13.23 13.25
C THR A 415 -4.04 -14.32 13.23
N GLY A 416 -3.90 -15.36 14.06
CA GLY A 416 -4.87 -16.44 14.20
C GLY A 416 -6.16 -16.04 14.91
N ALA A 417 -6.16 -14.98 15.72
CA ALA A 417 -7.33 -14.50 16.46
C ALA A 417 -8.42 -13.92 15.54
N THR A 418 -8.08 -13.60 14.28
CA THR A 418 -9.02 -13.21 13.21
C THR A 418 -10.17 -14.21 13.02
N ARG A 419 -9.92 -15.51 13.20
CA ARG A 419 -10.95 -16.57 13.15
C ARG A 419 -12.12 -16.30 14.09
N SER A 420 -11.87 -15.65 15.23
CA SER A 420 -12.92 -15.27 16.19
C SER A 420 -14.06 -14.50 15.55
N LEU A 421 -13.73 -13.63 14.57
CA LEU A 421 -14.69 -12.77 13.89
C LEU A 421 -15.82 -13.56 13.21
N ARG A 422 -15.63 -14.85 12.90
CA ARG A 422 -16.69 -15.67 12.29
C ARG A 422 -17.97 -15.72 13.13
N GLY A 423 -17.87 -15.55 14.45
CA GLY A 423 -19.03 -15.42 15.35
C GLY A 423 -19.92 -14.19 15.09
N LEU A 424 -19.49 -13.26 14.22
CA LEU A 424 -20.25 -12.08 13.80
C LEU A 424 -21.07 -12.29 12.51
N GLU A 425 -20.94 -13.42 11.79
CA GLU A 425 -21.63 -13.62 10.48
C GLU A 425 -23.15 -13.33 10.57
N ASN A 426 -23.77 -13.69 11.69
CA ASN A 426 -25.21 -13.51 11.94
C ASN A 426 -25.52 -12.38 12.94
N LYS A 427 -24.60 -11.43 13.16
CA LYS A 427 -24.80 -10.27 14.05
C LYS A 427 -24.92 -8.98 13.27
N LYS A 428 -26.03 -8.25 13.46
CA LYS A 428 -26.19 -6.90 12.91
C LYS A 428 -25.55 -5.84 13.80
N LEU A 429 -24.39 -5.34 13.36
CA LEU A 429 -23.69 -4.21 13.97
C LEU A 429 -23.86 -2.97 13.11
N LYS A 430 -24.06 -1.80 13.73
CA LYS A 430 -23.91 -0.50 13.08
C LYS A 430 -22.43 -0.23 12.77
N GLU A 431 -21.55 -0.51 13.73
CA GLU A 431 -20.12 -0.22 13.63
C GLU A 431 -19.26 -1.38 14.14
N LEU A 432 -18.21 -1.72 13.38
CA LEU A 432 -17.10 -2.57 13.82
C LEU A 432 -15.76 -1.84 13.62
N SER A 433 -14.90 -1.88 14.63
CA SER A 433 -13.49 -1.47 14.52
C SER A 433 -12.59 -2.67 14.80
N ILE A 434 -11.68 -2.99 13.87
CA ILE A 434 -10.73 -4.10 13.99
C ILE A 434 -9.31 -3.54 14.11
N TYR A 435 -8.81 -3.49 15.34
CA TYR A 435 -7.51 -2.93 15.70
C TYR A 435 -6.49 -4.01 16.04
N THR A 436 -5.21 -3.64 16.01
CA THR A 436 -4.09 -4.38 16.60
C THR A 436 -3.10 -3.41 17.26
N GLU A 437 -2.34 -3.93 18.22
CA GLU A 437 -1.16 -3.26 18.78
C GLU A 437 0.15 -3.96 18.36
N LYS A 438 0.06 -4.92 17.43
CA LYS A 438 1.20 -5.53 16.72
C LYS A 438 1.40 -4.82 15.36
N ASN A 439 2.23 -5.37 14.48
CA ASN A 439 2.35 -4.88 13.10
C ASN A 439 1.01 -4.96 12.37
N SER A 440 0.40 -3.82 11.98
CA SER A 440 -0.86 -3.80 11.22
C SER A 440 -0.69 -4.15 9.73
N LEU A 441 0.55 -4.25 9.26
CA LEU A 441 0.96 -4.56 7.88
C LEU A 441 1.60 -5.96 7.78
N ASP A 442 1.08 -6.93 8.51
CA ASP A 442 1.55 -8.32 8.45
C ASP A 442 0.85 -9.11 7.33
N ASP A 443 1.61 -9.78 6.45
CA ASP A 443 1.11 -10.51 5.27
C ASP A 443 0.23 -11.73 5.63
N ASP A 444 0.21 -12.13 6.90
CA ASP A 444 -0.64 -13.20 7.43
C ASP A 444 -1.91 -12.66 8.15
N TRP A 445 -2.18 -11.35 8.11
CA TRP A 445 -3.52 -10.82 8.42
C TRP A 445 -4.52 -11.17 7.32
N GLN A 446 -5.45 -12.06 7.67
CA GLN A 446 -6.50 -12.54 6.78
C GLN A 446 -7.88 -12.37 7.41
N ILE A 447 -8.91 -12.10 6.61
CA ILE A 447 -10.31 -11.96 7.05
C ILE A 447 -11.26 -12.85 6.24
N ASN A 448 -12.25 -13.46 6.89
CA ASN A 448 -13.39 -14.04 6.19
C ASN A 448 -14.43 -12.95 5.92
N PRO A 449 -14.74 -12.58 4.66
CA PRO A 449 -15.69 -11.49 4.38
C PRO A 449 -17.10 -11.76 4.89
N ASN A 450 -17.53 -13.04 4.90
CA ASN A 450 -18.86 -13.45 5.34
C ASN A 450 -19.10 -13.07 6.81
N ALA A 451 -18.05 -13.05 7.64
CA ALA A 451 -18.12 -12.59 9.03
C ALA A 451 -18.58 -11.13 9.17
N LEU A 452 -18.31 -10.27 8.16
CA LEU A 452 -18.54 -8.82 8.24
C LEU A 452 -19.77 -8.37 7.43
N LYS A 453 -20.52 -9.30 6.82
CA LYS A 453 -21.62 -8.99 5.89
C LYS A 453 -22.72 -8.11 6.50
N ASN A 454 -23.06 -8.39 7.76
CA ASN A 454 -24.10 -7.72 8.53
C ASN A 454 -23.60 -6.51 9.35
N VAL A 455 -22.39 -6.02 9.07
CA VAL A 455 -21.86 -4.78 9.65
C VAL A 455 -22.15 -3.61 8.71
N ASP A 456 -22.92 -2.61 9.15
CA ASP A 456 -23.31 -1.47 8.32
C ASP A 456 -22.10 -0.58 7.95
N PHE A 457 -21.19 -0.31 8.90
CA PHE A 457 -19.97 0.51 8.73
C PHE A 457 -18.75 -0.13 9.43
N ILE A 458 -17.61 -0.20 8.75
CA ILE A 458 -16.36 -0.77 9.28
C ILE A 458 -15.33 0.36 9.44
N SER A 459 -15.14 0.77 10.69
CA SER A 459 -14.27 1.88 11.06
C SER A 459 -12.80 1.51 10.89
N PHE A 460 -12.01 2.47 10.40
CA PHE A 460 -10.62 2.25 10.02
C PHE A 460 -9.77 3.49 10.31
N ASP A 461 -8.77 3.32 11.17
CA ASP A 461 -7.82 4.34 11.61
C ASP A 461 -6.40 3.84 11.34
N TYR A 462 -5.71 4.45 10.38
CA TYR A 462 -4.38 4.00 9.97
C TYR A 462 -3.27 4.59 10.83
N ASN A 463 -2.59 3.74 11.60
CA ASN A 463 -1.39 4.09 12.37
C ASN A 463 -0.32 3.02 12.13
N ASN A 464 0.73 3.37 11.38
CA ASN A 464 1.78 2.43 10.99
C ASN A 464 2.79 2.22 12.13
N GLN A 465 2.72 1.08 12.84
CA GLN A 465 3.59 0.78 13.98
C GLN A 465 5.09 0.89 13.65
N ALA A 466 5.51 0.60 12.41
CA ALA A 466 6.91 0.71 11.98
C ALA A 466 7.41 2.16 11.77
N SER A 467 6.53 3.16 11.90
CA SER A 467 6.90 4.59 11.85
C SER A 467 7.18 5.21 13.23
N TYR A 468 6.86 4.50 14.32
CA TYR A 468 7.06 4.95 15.70
C TYR A 468 8.35 4.37 16.28
N GLY A 469 8.95 5.09 17.23
CA GLY A 469 10.15 4.62 17.91
C GLY A 469 9.85 3.49 18.90
N SER A 470 10.77 2.54 19.06
CA SER A 470 10.66 1.39 19.99
C SER A 470 10.25 1.74 21.42
N ASN A 471 10.52 2.97 21.84
CA ASN A 471 10.32 3.47 23.19
C ASN A 471 8.92 4.07 23.41
N GLN A 472 8.05 4.12 22.39
CA GLN A 472 6.73 4.74 22.46
C GLN A 472 5.60 3.81 22.91
N GLY A 473 5.93 2.57 23.30
CA GLY A 473 4.97 1.62 23.87
C GLY A 473 4.09 0.94 22.82
N LYS A 474 2.86 0.55 23.22
CA LYS A 474 1.88 -0.05 22.32
C LYS A 474 1.26 1.02 21.41
N ILE A 475 1.19 0.73 20.12
CA ILE A 475 0.66 1.63 19.09
C ILE A 475 -0.58 0.98 18.46
N GLY A 476 -1.77 1.38 18.91
CA GLY A 476 -3.03 0.93 18.32
C GLY A 476 -3.23 1.44 16.89
N GLY A 477 -3.61 0.55 15.98
CA GLY A 477 -3.95 0.89 14.59
C GLY A 477 -4.84 -0.18 13.94
N SER A 478 -5.58 0.17 12.89
CA SER A 478 -6.44 -0.78 12.19
C SER A 478 -5.64 -1.77 11.34
N ILE A 479 -6.06 -3.04 11.36
CA ILE A 479 -5.41 -4.11 10.59
C ILE A 479 -5.64 -3.89 9.08
N VAL A 480 -4.57 -4.00 8.29
CA VAL A 480 -4.64 -4.00 6.83
C VAL A 480 -4.66 -5.43 6.33
N PHE A 481 -5.83 -5.91 5.94
CA PHE A 481 -6.00 -7.24 5.37
C PHE A 481 -5.66 -7.24 3.88
N ASP A 482 -4.54 -7.85 3.48
CA ASP A 482 -4.31 -8.24 2.08
C ASP A 482 -4.76 -9.67 1.77
N GLY A 483 -5.21 -10.44 2.77
CA GLY A 483 -5.77 -11.78 2.58
C GLY A 483 -7.25 -11.91 2.89
N LEU A 484 -7.95 -12.61 2.00
CA LEU A 484 -9.26 -13.19 2.26
C LEU A 484 -9.07 -14.68 2.60
N ARG A 485 -9.77 -15.16 3.63
CA ARG A 485 -9.72 -16.55 4.08
C ARG A 485 -11.12 -17.13 4.26
N TRP A 486 -11.24 -18.45 4.14
CA TRP A 486 -12.48 -19.18 4.44
C TRP A 486 -12.21 -20.34 5.40
N GLU A 487 -13.21 -20.69 6.20
CA GLU A 487 -13.11 -21.73 7.22
C GLU A 487 -13.60 -23.11 6.70
N LYS A 488 -13.37 -24.15 7.49
CA LYS A 488 -13.92 -25.48 7.23
C LYS A 488 -15.45 -25.42 7.01
N ASN A 489 -15.91 -26.13 5.98
CA ASN A 489 -17.30 -26.18 5.50
C ASN A 489 -17.79 -24.94 4.71
N ASP A 490 -17.00 -23.88 4.53
CA ASP A 490 -17.31 -22.87 3.51
C ASP A 490 -17.11 -23.49 2.12
N ASN A 491 -18.21 -23.67 1.39
CA ASN A 491 -18.23 -24.19 0.02
C ASN A 491 -18.01 -23.08 -1.03
N ILE A 492 -18.07 -23.44 -2.31
CA ILE A 492 -17.90 -22.50 -3.42
C ILE A 492 -18.95 -21.37 -3.43
N ASP A 493 -20.18 -21.63 -2.94
CA ASP A 493 -21.21 -20.59 -2.82
C ASP A 493 -20.90 -19.61 -1.68
N LYS A 494 -20.40 -20.11 -0.54
CA LYS A 494 -19.91 -19.27 0.57
C LYS A 494 -18.70 -18.42 0.18
N ILE A 495 -17.79 -18.98 -0.61
CA ILE A 495 -16.67 -18.24 -1.20
C ILE A 495 -17.19 -17.14 -2.14
N ASN A 496 -18.14 -17.44 -3.03
CA ASN A 496 -18.76 -16.42 -3.89
C ASN A 496 -19.55 -15.35 -3.11
N GLU A 497 -20.28 -15.71 -2.04
CA GLU A 497 -20.92 -14.77 -1.11
C GLU A 497 -19.85 -13.83 -0.49
N GLY A 498 -18.74 -14.40 -0.03
CA GLY A 498 -17.62 -13.67 0.55
C GLY A 498 -16.96 -12.70 -0.43
N LEU A 499 -16.61 -13.17 -1.63
CA LEU A 499 -15.99 -12.35 -2.68
C LEU A 499 -16.94 -11.23 -3.12
N LYS A 500 -18.25 -11.47 -3.21
CA LYS A 500 -19.24 -10.42 -3.52
C LYS A 500 -19.31 -9.33 -2.44
N ILE A 501 -19.09 -9.67 -1.16
CA ILE A 501 -19.00 -8.65 -0.11
C ILE A 501 -17.81 -7.71 -0.34
N VAL A 502 -16.65 -8.27 -0.73
CA VAL A 502 -15.43 -7.49 -1.02
C VAL A 502 -15.55 -6.64 -2.28
N PHE A 503 -15.98 -7.23 -3.39
CA PHE A 503 -15.87 -6.62 -4.72
C PHE A 503 -17.13 -5.85 -5.19
N ASP A 504 -18.29 -6.03 -4.55
CA ASP A 504 -19.53 -5.31 -4.85
C ASP A 504 -20.01 -4.48 -3.64
N SER A 505 -20.47 -5.15 -2.57
CA SER A 505 -21.33 -4.47 -1.58
C SER A 505 -20.58 -3.66 -0.52
N LYS A 506 -19.29 -3.93 -0.28
CA LYS A 506 -18.45 -3.22 0.71
C LYS A 506 -17.09 -2.78 0.16
N ILE A 507 -16.92 -2.69 -1.15
CA ILE A 507 -15.70 -2.20 -1.83
C ILE A 507 -15.19 -0.83 -1.32
N GLU A 508 -16.11 0.05 -0.89
CA GLU A 508 -15.78 1.37 -0.35
C GLU A 508 -15.19 1.32 1.08
N GLN A 509 -15.34 0.20 1.80
CA GLN A 509 -14.79 0.01 3.15
C GLN A 509 -13.29 -0.30 3.08
N ARG A 510 -12.45 0.49 3.75
CA ARG A 510 -10.97 0.38 3.65
C ARG A 510 -10.40 -0.99 4.07
N VAL A 511 -11.12 -1.73 4.91
CA VAL A 511 -10.79 -3.12 5.30
C VAL A 511 -10.69 -4.07 4.09
N PHE A 512 -11.41 -3.79 3.00
CA PHE A 512 -11.52 -4.61 1.79
C PHE A 512 -10.76 -4.03 0.58
N GLN A 513 -9.76 -3.16 0.82
CA GLN A 513 -8.97 -2.53 -0.25
C GLN A 513 -7.49 -2.99 -0.27
N GLY A 514 -7.15 -4.05 0.48
CA GLY A 514 -5.82 -4.67 0.48
C GLY A 514 -4.71 -3.82 1.09
N ALA A 515 -3.46 -4.24 0.87
CA ALA A 515 -2.25 -3.51 1.26
C ALA A 515 -2.26 -2.10 0.66
N HIS A 516 -2.58 -1.99 -0.64
CA HIS A 516 -2.51 -0.75 -1.43
C HIS A 516 -3.62 0.27 -1.10
N GLY A 517 -4.79 -0.18 -0.68
CA GLY A 517 -5.90 0.68 -0.28
C GLY A 517 -6.53 1.47 -1.44
N GLY A 518 -7.44 2.39 -1.09
CA GLY A 518 -7.94 3.41 -2.00
C GLY A 518 -9.01 2.92 -2.98
N LYS A 519 -9.36 3.79 -3.92
CA LYS A 519 -10.43 3.60 -4.90
C LYS A 519 -10.11 2.41 -5.81
N GLY A 520 -10.74 1.27 -5.53
CA GLY A 520 -10.51 0.04 -6.27
C GLY A 520 -9.07 -0.49 -6.16
N GLY A 521 -8.45 -0.39 -4.99
CA GLY A 521 -7.50 -1.40 -4.51
C GLY A 521 -8.25 -2.62 -3.96
N TRP A 522 -7.59 -3.77 -3.81
CA TRP A 522 -8.20 -4.98 -3.25
C TRP A 522 -7.16 -5.91 -2.58
N PRO A 523 -7.57 -6.81 -1.67
CA PRO A 523 -6.70 -7.83 -1.06
C PRO A 523 -6.20 -8.82 -2.11
N THR A 524 -4.88 -9.00 -2.23
CA THR A 524 -4.27 -9.80 -3.32
C THR A 524 -3.99 -11.26 -2.93
N THR A 525 -4.33 -11.67 -1.72
CA THR A 525 -4.20 -13.04 -1.21
C THR A 525 -5.56 -13.75 -1.05
N LEU A 526 -5.65 -15.01 -1.50
CA LEU A 526 -6.78 -15.92 -1.26
C LEU A 526 -6.29 -17.16 -0.50
N ASP A 527 -6.87 -17.43 0.69
CA ASP A 527 -6.57 -18.61 1.51
C ASP A 527 -7.79 -19.53 1.65
N PHE A 528 -7.71 -20.67 0.96
CA PHE A 528 -8.69 -21.75 0.98
C PHE A 528 -8.21 -22.95 1.81
N SER A 529 -7.08 -22.85 2.53
CA SER A 529 -6.40 -24.01 3.13
C SER A 529 -7.15 -24.73 4.27
N GLU A 530 -8.22 -24.13 4.79
CA GLU A 530 -9.13 -24.76 5.76
C GLU A 530 -10.42 -25.32 5.10
N THR A 531 -10.69 -24.97 3.83
CA THR A 531 -11.85 -25.43 3.03
C THR A 531 -11.58 -26.78 2.35
N ASP A 532 -12.37 -27.18 1.35
CA ASP A 532 -12.04 -28.28 0.41
C ASP A 532 -11.88 -27.79 -1.04
N VAL A 533 -11.74 -26.47 -1.26
CA VAL A 533 -11.54 -25.83 -2.57
C VAL A 533 -10.04 -25.60 -2.80
N ASN A 534 -9.49 -26.19 -3.87
CA ASN A 534 -8.07 -26.12 -4.23
C ASN A 534 -7.79 -25.40 -5.58
N THR A 535 -8.83 -24.94 -6.29
CA THR A 535 -8.73 -24.19 -7.57
C THR A 535 -9.71 -23.02 -7.59
N PHE A 536 -9.65 -22.13 -8.59
CA PHE A 536 -10.66 -21.08 -8.76
C PHE A 536 -11.92 -21.55 -9.53
N LYS A 537 -12.09 -22.86 -9.74
CA LYS A 537 -13.25 -23.39 -10.47
C LYS A 537 -14.55 -23.05 -9.73
N GLY A 538 -15.52 -22.51 -10.46
CA GLY A 538 -16.82 -22.10 -9.90
C GLY A 538 -16.80 -20.75 -9.16
N ILE A 539 -15.66 -20.06 -9.08
CA ILE A 539 -15.64 -18.65 -8.66
C ILE A 539 -16.13 -17.79 -9.84
N LYS A 540 -17.18 -17.01 -9.59
CA LYS A 540 -17.89 -16.17 -10.56
C LYS A 540 -17.11 -14.88 -10.90
N PHE A 541 -15.84 -15.00 -11.27
CA PHE A 541 -14.97 -13.83 -11.43
C PHE A 541 -15.45 -12.86 -12.51
N ASP A 542 -16.14 -13.27 -13.56
CA ASP A 542 -16.65 -12.32 -14.56
C ASP A 542 -17.81 -11.46 -14.05
N GLU A 543 -18.64 -11.99 -13.15
CA GLU A 543 -19.66 -11.21 -12.41
C GLU A 543 -18.99 -10.23 -11.44
N LEU A 544 -17.94 -10.67 -10.74
CA LEU A 544 -17.19 -9.89 -9.76
C LEU A 544 -16.37 -8.78 -10.42
N ASP A 545 -15.65 -9.08 -11.51
CA ASP A 545 -14.88 -8.12 -12.31
C ASP A 545 -15.80 -7.02 -12.83
N LYS A 546 -16.94 -7.38 -13.44
CA LYS A 546 -17.92 -6.40 -13.92
C LYS A 546 -18.40 -5.51 -12.77
N SER A 547 -18.85 -6.11 -11.67
CA SER A 547 -19.39 -5.36 -10.53
C SER A 547 -18.34 -4.43 -9.92
N PHE A 548 -17.12 -4.92 -9.68
CA PHE A 548 -15.99 -4.15 -9.19
C PHE A 548 -15.69 -2.94 -10.07
N ASN A 549 -15.62 -3.13 -11.39
CA ASN A 549 -15.34 -2.05 -12.32
C ASN A 549 -16.47 -1.01 -12.40
N ASP A 550 -17.74 -1.45 -12.37
CA ASP A 550 -18.88 -0.53 -12.28
C ASP A 550 -18.84 0.30 -10.98
N LYS A 551 -18.56 -0.31 -9.81
CA LYS A 551 -18.40 0.44 -8.54
C LYS A 551 -17.23 1.42 -8.56
N VAL A 552 -16.11 1.06 -9.19
CA VAL A 552 -14.95 1.95 -9.31
C VAL A 552 -15.25 3.12 -10.25
N ARG A 553 -16.04 2.90 -11.32
CA ARG A 553 -16.51 3.95 -12.22
C ARG A 553 -17.54 4.87 -11.56
N THR A 554 -18.44 4.34 -10.72
CA THR A 554 -19.50 5.10 -10.03
C THR A 554 -19.26 5.25 -8.52
N TRP A 555 -18.01 5.52 -8.13
CA TRP A 555 -17.60 5.54 -6.72
C TRP A 555 -18.28 6.69 -5.94
N LYS A 556 -19.00 6.36 -4.86
CA LYS A 556 -20.03 7.22 -4.26
C LYS A 556 -19.52 8.56 -3.72
N ASP A 557 -18.28 8.57 -3.25
CA ASP A 557 -17.63 9.72 -2.58
C ASP A 557 -16.58 10.41 -3.48
N ASP A 558 -16.61 10.17 -4.79
CA ASP A 558 -15.73 10.79 -5.80
C ASP A 558 -16.60 11.36 -6.94
N PRO A 559 -16.85 12.69 -6.99
CA PRO A 559 -17.74 13.30 -7.99
C PRO A 559 -17.16 13.22 -9.41
N TYR A 560 -15.87 12.90 -9.54
CA TYR A 560 -15.17 12.74 -10.82
C TYR A 560 -14.93 11.26 -11.15
N ALA A 561 -15.66 10.34 -10.50
CA ALA A 561 -15.31 8.93 -10.50
C ALA A 561 -15.21 8.29 -11.89
N GLU A 562 -16.09 8.72 -12.80
CA GLU A 562 -16.17 8.23 -14.17
C GLU A 562 -15.15 8.90 -15.10
N GLU A 563 -14.92 10.21 -14.98
CA GLU A 563 -13.83 10.89 -15.71
C GLU A 563 -12.45 10.35 -15.29
N ASN A 564 -12.32 9.90 -14.03
CA ASN A 564 -11.12 9.30 -13.45
C ASN A 564 -11.06 7.76 -13.56
N TYR A 565 -11.96 7.13 -14.33
CA TYR A 565 -11.95 5.67 -14.52
C TYR A 565 -10.96 5.25 -15.62
N THR A 566 -9.94 4.47 -15.26
CA THR A 566 -8.82 4.08 -16.16
C THR A 566 -9.12 2.86 -17.05
N GLY A 567 -10.40 2.50 -17.24
CA GLY A 567 -10.80 1.30 -17.97
C GLY A 567 -10.84 0.02 -17.13
N PHE A 568 -11.28 -1.06 -17.77
CA PHE A 568 -11.62 -2.33 -17.13
C PHE A 568 -10.40 -3.08 -16.58
N ARG A 569 -10.49 -3.57 -15.34
CA ARG A 569 -9.45 -4.33 -14.65
C ARG A 569 -9.98 -5.68 -14.19
N GLN A 570 -9.40 -6.78 -14.67
CA GLN A 570 -9.66 -8.11 -14.12
C GLN A 570 -9.09 -8.22 -12.70
N LEU A 571 -9.82 -8.87 -11.80
CA LEU A 571 -9.34 -9.20 -10.45
C LEU A 571 -8.27 -10.29 -10.55
N LYS A 572 -7.08 -9.99 -10.02
CA LYS A 572 -5.91 -10.88 -10.01
C LYS A 572 -5.25 -10.92 -8.64
N PHE A 573 -4.58 -12.02 -8.35
CA PHE A 573 -4.10 -12.37 -7.01
C PHE A 573 -2.60 -12.71 -7.02
N LYS A 574 -1.88 -12.20 -6.02
CA LYS A 574 -0.44 -12.42 -5.81
C LYS A 574 -0.13 -13.68 -4.99
N LYS A 575 -1.06 -14.18 -4.17
CA LYS A 575 -0.82 -15.31 -3.25
C LYS A 575 -2.08 -16.19 -3.19
N LEU A 576 -1.96 -17.44 -3.63
CA LEU A 576 -2.95 -18.49 -3.42
C LEU A 576 -2.45 -19.43 -2.33
N ILE A 577 -3.32 -19.77 -1.37
CA ILE A 577 -3.00 -20.69 -0.28
C ILE A 577 -4.06 -21.81 -0.25
N ILE A 578 -3.64 -23.06 -0.34
CA ILE A 578 -4.54 -24.22 -0.48
C ILE A 578 -4.17 -25.38 0.45
N LYS A 579 -5.06 -26.38 0.50
CA LYS A 579 -5.00 -27.50 1.45
C LYS A 579 -4.23 -28.68 0.88
N GLY A 580 -3.08 -28.96 1.48
CA GLY A 580 -2.37 -30.22 1.31
C GLY A 580 -2.98 -31.33 2.17
N GLN A 581 -2.55 -32.56 1.94
CA GLN A 581 -2.91 -33.73 2.72
C GLN A 581 -1.68 -34.34 3.39
N ASN A 582 -1.91 -35.05 4.49
CA ASN A 582 -0.92 -35.88 5.16
C ASN A 582 -1.58 -37.17 5.64
N SER A 583 -1.42 -38.22 4.83
CA SER A 583 -1.85 -39.60 5.15
C SER A 583 -0.72 -40.51 4.65
N GLY A 584 0.14 -40.92 5.59
CA GLY A 584 1.47 -41.49 5.33
C GLY A 584 2.54 -40.48 4.91
N SER A 585 2.24 -39.56 3.99
CA SER A 585 3.17 -38.51 3.54
C SER A 585 2.48 -37.19 3.17
N LYS A 586 3.25 -36.09 3.19
CA LYS A 586 2.84 -34.75 2.73
C LYS A 586 2.65 -34.77 1.21
N ARG A 587 1.45 -34.46 0.73
CA ARG A 587 1.06 -34.48 -0.69
C ARG A 587 0.02 -33.42 -1.03
N LEU A 588 -0.12 -33.10 -2.32
CA LEU A 588 -1.24 -32.31 -2.85
C LEU A 588 -2.07 -33.17 -3.81
N ASN A 589 -3.40 -33.08 -3.75
CA ASN A 589 -4.29 -33.88 -4.58
C ASN A 589 -5.20 -32.96 -5.43
N PHE A 590 -5.40 -33.33 -6.69
CA PHE A 590 -6.38 -32.74 -7.60
C PHE A 590 -7.24 -33.83 -8.27
N LYS A 591 -8.35 -33.41 -8.87
CA LYS A 591 -9.01 -34.14 -9.96
C LYS A 591 -8.85 -33.34 -11.25
N PHE A 592 -8.76 -33.99 -12.40
CA PHE A 592 -8.79 -33.26 -13.67
C PHE A 592 -10.12 -32.50 -13.89
N SER A 593 -11.22 -32.99 -13.31
CA SER A 593 -12.50 -32.26 -13.26
C SER A 593 -12.40 -30.90 -12.58
N ASP A 594 -11.50 -30.75 -11.62
CA ASP A 594 -11.38 -29.54 -10.78
C ASP A 594 -10.36 -28.55 -11.39
N LEU A 595 -9.51 -29.06 -12.29
CA LEU A 595 -8.55 -28.32 -13.11
C LEU A 595 -9.18 -27.77 -14.40
N ASN A 596 -10.14 -28.47 -15.00
CA ASN A 596 -10.90 -27.99 -16.17
C ASN A 596 -11.75 -26.77 -15.79
N GLY A 597 -11.40 -25.57 -16.25
CA GLY A 597 -11.99 -24.29 -15.83
C GLY A 597 -11.47 -23.74 -14.50
N ALA A 598 -10.22 -24.06 -14.12
CA ALA A 598 -9.62 -23.60 -12.86
C ALA A 598 -9.10 -22.15 -12.85
N GLN A 599 -9.11 -21.44 -13.99
CA GLN A 599 -8.74 -20.02 -14.16
C GLN A 599 -7.34 -19.58 -13.65
N PHE A 600 -6.42 -20.50 -13.36
CA PHE A 600 -5.04 -20.17 -12.97
C PHE A 600 -4.30 -19.37 -14.05
N THR A 601 -4.57 -19.65 -15.33
CA THR A 601 -4.07 -18.89 -16.50
C THR A 601 -4.38 -17.40 -16.45
N GLU A 602 -5.49 -17.01 -15.83
CA GLU A 602 -6.04 -15.65 -15.89
C GLU A 602 -5.88 -14.89 -14.57
N ARG A 603 -6.13 -15.56 -13.44
CA ARG A 603 -6.35 -14.93 -12.13
C ARG A 603 -5.09 -14.77 -11.29
N PHE A 604 -3.97 -15.40 -11.67
CA PHE A 604 -2.66 -15.04 -11.09
C PHE A 604 -2.17 -13.68 -11.61
N ALA A 605 -1.61 -12.87 -10.71
CA ALA A 605 -1.03 -11.58 -11.04
C ALA A 605 0.26 -11.71 -11.89
N SER A 606 0.58 -10.66 -12.64
CA SER A 606 1.76 -10.59 -13.51
C SER A 606 2.41 -9.21 -13.38
N GLY A 607 3.71 -9.14 -13.09
CA GLY A 607 4.43 -7.87 -12.92
C GLY A 607 5.75 -8.03 -12.16
N PHE A 608 6.19 -6.97 -11.46
CA PHE A 608 7.44 -6.91 -10.70
C PHE A 608 7.55 -7.93 -9.55
N GLU A 609 6.42 -8.39 -9.02
CA GLU A 609 6.38 -9.46 -8.02
C GLU A 609 5.69 -10.69 -8.63
N SER A 610 6.42 -11.81 -8.70
CA SER A 610 5.86 -13.07 -9.16
C SER A 610 4.71 -13.53 -8.25
N PRO A 611 3.62 -14.09 -8.81
CA PRO A 611 2.56 -14.70 -8.02
C PRO A 611 3.09 -15.91 -7.24
N LYS A 612 2.40 -16.26 -6.15
CA LYS A 612 2.82 -17.29 -5.20
C LYS A 612 1.73 -18.32 -4.96
N VAL A 613 2.12 -19.59 -4.82
CA VAL A 613 1.30 -20.67 -4.26
C VAL A 613 1.94 -21.15 -2.96
N VAL A 614 1.13 -21.35 -1.93
CA VAL A 614 1.52 -21.97 -0.66
C VAL A 614 0.57 -23.12 -0.36
N VAL A 615 1.11 -24.31 -0.09
CA VAL A 615 0.30 -25.46 0.35
C VAL A 615 0.49 -25.65 1.84
N LYS A 616 -0.61 -25.70 2.60
CA LYS A 616 -0.61 -25.91 4.05
C LYS A 616 -1.14 -27.30 4.42
N VAL A 617 -0.50 -27.94 5.39
CA VAL A 617 -0.95 -29.16 6.09
C VAL A 617 -1.02 -28.83 7.58
N ASN A 618 -2.18 -29.03 8.21
CA ASN A 618 -2.41 -28.73 9.63
C ASN A 618 -1.92 -27.31 10.02
N GLY A 619 -2.17 -26.33 9.14
CA GLY A 619 -1.73 -24.93 9.27
C GLY A 619 -0.28 -24.63 8.87
N GLN A 620 0.60 -25.64 8.75
CA GLN A 620 2.02 -25.47 8.40
C GLN A 620 2.25 -25.56 6.89
N SER A 621 3.03 -24.65 6.33
CA SER A 621 3.46 -24.71 4.92
C SER A 621 4.31 -25.97 4.63
N ILE A 622 4.13 -26.55 3.45
CA ILE A 622 4.90 -27.71 2.98
C ILE A 622 5.62 -27.42 1.66
N TYR A 623 6.72 -28.13 1.42
CA TYR A 623 7.60 -28.03 0.25
C TYR A 623 8.09 -29.43 -0.13
N GLY A 624 8.54 -29.64 -1.37
CA GLY A 624 9.11 -30.90 -1.85
C GLY A 624 8.11 -32.06 -1.91
N TYR A 625 6.82 -31.77 -2.09
CA TYR A 625 5.74 -32.75 -2.07
C TYR A 625 5.34 -33.20 -3.49
N PRO A 626 4.94 -34.47 -3.69
CA PRO A 626 4.34 -34.93 -4.94
C PRO A 626 2.90 -34.43 -5.09
N VAL A 627 2.46 -34.31 -6.34
CA VAL A 627 1.05 -34.05 -6.71
C VAL A 627 0.42 -35.34 -7.23
N TYR A 628 -0.78 -35.68 -6.75
CA TYR A 628 -1.60 -36.79 -7.28
C TYR A 628 -2.80 -36.22 -8.02
N ILE A 629 -3.11 -36.73 -9.22
CA ILE A 629 -4.25 -36.28 -10.03
C ILE A 629 -5.09 -37.49 -10.48
N SER A 630 -6.40 -37.40 -10.23
CA SER A 630 -7.39 -38.44 -10.52
C SER A 630 -8.36 -38.03 -11.65
N GLY A 631 -8.95 -39.02 -12.31
CA GLY A 631 -9.77 -38.85 -13.52
C GLY A 631 -8.94 -38.70 -14.80
N SER A 632 -9.58 -38.26 -15.88
CA SER A 632 -8.92 -37.97 -17.17
C SER A 632 -8.90 -36.48 -17.48
N PRO A 633 -7.86 -35.97 -18.18
CA PRO A 633 -7.80 -34.57 -18.61
C PRO A 633 -8.89 -34.24 -19.63
N GLU A 634 -9.53 -33.08 -19.43
CA GLU A 634 -10.59 -32.52 -20.27
C GLU A 634 -10.40 -31.01 -20.42
N GLY A 635 -10.88 -30.43 -21.51
CA GLY A 635 -10.88 -28.98 -21.72
C GLY A 635 -9.49 -28.36 -21.61
N ASP A 636 -9.35 -27.34 -20.77
CA ASP A 636 -8.11 -26.60 -20.53
C ASP A 636 -7.24 -27.19 -19.40
N ALA A 637 -7.66 -28.29 -18.76
CA ALA A 637 -7.11 -28.76 -17.49
C ALA A 637 -5.58 -28.94 -17.46
N ILE A 638 -4.98 -29.34 -18.60
CA ILE A 638 -3.53 -29.50 -18.73
C ILE A 638 -2.83 -28.14 -18.68
N SER A 639 -3.34 -27.10 -19.37
CA SER A 639 -2.79 -25.74 -19.31
C SER A 639 -2.98 -25.09 -17.93
N GLN A 640 -4.10 -25.37 -17.26
CA GLN A 640 -4.33 -24.90 -15.89
C GLN A 640 -3.35 -25.55 -14.90
N LEU A 641 -3.12 -26.86 -15.05
CA LEU A 641 -2.09 -27.58 -14.28
C LEU A 641 -0.68 -27.04 -14.58
N GLN A 642 -0.34 -26.81 -15.84
CA GLN A 642 0.94 -26.19 -16.24
C GLN A 642 1.15 -24.85 -15.54
N LYS A 643 0.13 -23.98 -15.53
CA LYS A 643 0.23 -22.68 -14.86
C LYS A 643 0.33 -22.80 -13.34
N PHE A 644 -0.41 -23.74 -12.73
CA PHE A 644 -0.29 -24.01 -11.29
C PHE A 644 1.13 -24.46 -10.93
N ILE A 645 1.72 -25.41 -11.67
CA ILE A 645 3.07 -25.93 -11.41
C ILE A 645 4.15 -24.87 -11.67
N GLU A 646 4.00 -24.05 -12.71
CA GLU A 646 4.87 -22.89 -13.00
C GLU A 646 4.93 -21.93 -11.78
N VAL A 647 3.77 -21.49 -11.29
CA VAL A 647 3.67 -20.56 -10.15
C VAL A 647 4.14 -21.23 -8.85
N ALA A 648 3.76 -22.48 -8.59
CA ALA A 648 4.16 -23.20 -7.39
C ALA A 648 5.68 -23.42 -7.33
N ASN A 649 6.32 -23.82 -8.42
CA ASN A 649 7.78 -24.00 -8.43
C ASN A 649 8.52 -22.66 -8.46
N GLY A 650 7.99 -21.63 -9.11
CA GLY A 650 8.46 -20.25 -8.96
C GLY A 650 8.36 -19.69 -7.54
N SER A 651 7.48 -20.26 -6.71
CA SER A 651 7.36 -19.96 -5.27
C SER A 651 8.30 -20.78 -4.39
N GLY A 652 9.09 -21.70 -4.96
CA GLY A 652 9.95 -22.62 -4.22
C GLY A 652 9.26 -23.89 -3.67
N ASN A 653 8.04 -24.25 -4.12
CA ASN A 653 7.39 -25.48 -3.65
C ASN A 653 8.15 -26.77 -4.04
N GLY A 654 9.00 -26.73 -5.08
CA GLY A 654 9.89 -27.84 -5.41
C GLY A 654 9.18 -29.12 -5.87
N ILE A 655 8.03 -29.00 -6.54
CA ILE A 655 7.26 -30.12 -7.07
C ILE A 655 8.05 -30.74 -8.24
N SER A 656 8.57 -31.94 -8.01
CA SER A 656 9.35 -32.71 -8.99
C SER A 656 8.58 -33.87 -9.63
N GLN A 657 7.47 -34.29 -9.02
CA GLN A 657 6.71 -35.48 -9.41
C GLN A 657 5.19 -35.22 -9.42
N ILE A 658 4.55 -35.64 -10.50
CA ILE A 658 3.09 -35.67 -10.67
C ILE A 658 2.68 -37.10 -11.00
N TYR A 659 1.75 -37.65 -10.22
CA TYR A 659 1.23 -39.01 -10.38
C TYR A 659 -0.17 -39.01 -10.97
N VAL A 660 -0.38 -39.84 -11.99
CA VAL A 660 -1.66 -40.05 -12.68
C VAL A 660 -2.07 -41.53 -12.67
N GLU A 661 -3.35 -41.82 -12.85
CA GLU A 661 -3.93 -43.14 -12.58
C GLU A 661 -3.65 -44.23 -13.62
N SER A 662 -3.24 -43.86 -14.85
CA SER A 662 -2.93 -44.81 -15.93
C SER A 662 -1.92 -44.26 -16.94
N GLU A 663 -1.30 -45.16 -17.72
CA GLU A 663 -0.38 -44.80 -18.81
C GLU A 663 -1.11 -44.07 -19.96
N GLU A 664 -2.40 -44.37 -20.17
CA GLU A 664 -3.24 -43.64 -21.13
C GLU A 664 -3.39 -42.16 -20.73
N ILE A 665 -3.62 -41.89 -19.44
CA ILE A 665 -3.67 -40.51 -18.91
C ILE A 665 -2.29 -39.85 -19.03
N ARG A 666 -1.21 -40.57 -18.70
CA ARG A 666 0.17 -40.07 -18.87
C ARG A 666 0.47 -39.69 -20.32
N ASN A 667 0.04 -40.49 -21.30
CA ASN A 667 0.19 -40.18 -22.71
C ASN A 667 -0.63 -38.95 -23.16
N LYS A 668 -1.79 -38.69 -22.55
CA LYS A 668 -2.59 -37.46 -22.80
C LYS A 668 -1.99 -36.21 -22.16
N VAL A 669 -1.37 -36.34 -20.98
CA VAL A 669 -0.75 -35.22 -20.24
C VAL A 669 0.64 -34.87 -20.77
N GLY A 670 1.37 -35.87 -21.28
CA GLY A 670 2.78 -35.77 -21.65
C GLY A 670 3.73 -36.26 -20.54
N PRO A 671 5.02 -36.45 -20.85
CA PRO A 671 6.00 -37.02 -19.90
C PRO A 671 6.43 -36.05 -18.79
N THR A 672 6.22 -34.74 -18.98
CA THR A 672 6.57 -33.68 -18.02
C THR A 672 5.52 -32.56 -18.04
N ILE A 673 5.42 -31.83 -16.93
CA ILE A 673 4.66 -30.59 -16.80
C ILE A 673 5.56 -29.57 -16.13
N GLY A 674 6.00 -28.55 -16.88
CA GLY A 674 7.07 -27.64 -16.43
C GLY A 674 8.34 -28.43 -16.08
N THR A 675 8.81 -28.30 -14.84
CA THR A 675 9.98 -29.04 -14.31
C THR A 675 9.62 -30.37 -13.65
N ALA A 676 8.35 -30.75 -13.55
CA ALA A 676 7.90 -31.96 -12.88
C ALA A 676 7.75 -33.14 -13.86
N GLN A 677 8.19 -34.33 -13.44
CA GLN A 677 8.00 -35.58 -14.19
C GLN A 677 6.59 -36.13 -13.97
N VAL A 678 5.94 -36.57 -15.05
CA VAL A 678 4.65 -37.26 -14.99
C VAL A 678 4.88 -38.77 -14.94
N LEU A 679 4.34 -39.42 -13.92
CA LEU A 679 4.49 -40.84 -13.62
C LEU A 679 3.12 -41.50 -13.44
N VAL A 680 3.02 -42.80 -13.72
CA VAL A 680 1.82 -43.57 -13.34
C VAL A 680 1.97 -44.02 -11.88
N GLY A 681 0.95 -43.78 -11.07
CA GLY A 681 0.94 -44.21 -9.68
C GLY A 681 -0.37 -43.86 -8.99
N LYS A 682 -0.91 -44.80 -8.22
CA LYS A 682 -2.12 -44.59 -7.41
C LYS A 682 -1.76 -44.10 -6.02
N GLN A 683 -2.71 -43.40 -5.39
CA GLN A 683 -2.64 -43.06 -3.98
C GLN A 683 -2.54 -44.35 -3.15
N VAL A 684 -1.48 -44.49 -2.35
CA VAL A 684 -1.47 -45.50 -1.28
C VAL A 684 -2.55 -45.09 -0.28
N ALA A 685 -3.61 -45.89 -0.21
CA ALA A 685 -4.66 -45.77 0.79
C ALA A 685 -4.11 -46.14 2.18
N GLU A 686 -4.63 -45.52 3.22
CA GLU A 686 -4.30 -45.95 4.59
C GLU A 686 -4.88 -47.34 4.82
N SER A 687 -4.04 -48.26 5.31
CA SER A 687 -4.55 -49.49 5.91
C SER A 687 -5.41 -49.10 7.11
N SER A 688 -6.69 -49.48 7.07
CA SER A 688 -7.63 -49.26 8.17
C SER A 688 -7.21 -50.11 9.36
N ASN A 689 -6.29 -49.58 10.17
CA ASN A 689 -5.72 -50.29 11.31
C ASN A 689 -6.76 -50.31 12.44
N SER A 690 -7.66 -51.29 12.37
CA SER A 690 -8.59 -51.65 13.44
C SER A 690 -7.83 -51.74 14.75
N GLY A 691 -8.28 -50.98 15.76
CA GLY A 691 -7.48 -50.71 16.94
C GLY A 691 -7.04 -51.98 17.68
N LEU A 692 -5.77 -51.99 18.09
CA LEU A 692 -5.30 -52.85 19.17
C LEU A 692 -5.40 -52.07 20.48
N VAL A 693 -6.16 -52.65 21.42
CA VAL A 693 -6.29 -52.15 22.79
C VAL A 693 -5.04 -52.53 23.58
N ASN A 694 -4.42 -51.54 24.24
CA ASN A 694 -3.86 -51.59 25.60
C ASN A 694 -3.29 -50.21 25.97
#